data_AF-A0A1F9WWB6-F1
#
_entry.id   AF-A0A1F9WWB6-F1
#
_cell.length_a   1.000
_cell.length_b   1.000
_cell.length_c   1.000
_cell.angle_alpha   90.00
_cell.angle_beta   90.00
_cell.angle_gamma   90.00
#
_symmetry.space_group_name_H-M   'P 1'
#
loop_
_entity.id
_entity.type
_entity.pdbx_description
1 polymer ?
#
loop_
_entity_poly.entity_id
_entity_poly.type
_entity_poly.pdbx_seq_one_letter_code
_entity_poly.pdbx_strand_id
1 'polypeptide(L)'
;MLHKKNSIKQRAIIFFGLLSAVLFLSAGFNVSSAAIIFSDNFEASTWTYSGAGWNGQNIASGCSLAVVSSTKNTGDYGLFADFSTNGGLAYVYKDISRNYVYVRFYVYFPTGFFSVLSQSIEKVIMRVYSTSGNYVEIFCKNYSGSRALRIQYNATWNAQGYSGTLTENTWYNVEVYAPIAANPGVVRWWVNNIEQDPVTDDLSAIGTWNQIMLGSVGADGSPHSKVSMDDFVIADNRIGPIGSDLTPPDAVAVVRDGTTGSDIDSTNLISQLSANWDAAVEPESSVRRYWYAISTYTASPTLLSYSSTTATTITATGTYDVGTTYYFTIKAENTWDQISDPISSDGQFIEINDATPPSTIATVNDGILVNDSTTTYSKDRLSGSWIASTDAESGIKKYWYAIGTTAGATDTLSWTDNGKLLKAHATGLTLSAGMNYYFTVKAENGVGLMSVPANSNGITVLNTRPDEYVWLHADDKYIKRSPYCTKPNEIWQGAGVCYRGEGGATAAAAFATWAKSHHVNCVRISYNCIKTHGPIQTAITNYIDPLVQALKAQQIYSYIDCHEYMVDYTHLPSEGYSPDGPGWDVEHPSEDCQEWLDDWEYLAYYYKDEGWVMGYELCNEPKSFGGNTPNTTYAMCRNNFIKCLQNIRKIDTKHIVLLGNNGYTNPQGLINTWVTGVPDAEKLRPDAPYHNVVFAFHGYLGDTDVYLSWNNNPSEVDYANDYVSLAQNTYNVPLYCTETGHEETAGTGTEDVRRQYQMQNIEMCYGKDTTTFWNGFPGSGPRKVVFTRPIKGSTLLYPKPTGHIGWSIWSARGSAKEGFEHGVSTNADSDGNVAGENICIVCGSQNTALEENGAWYMDIWPWAAQKIVSAPPETTGSVVTSDPSAVICTAISSLLLADGNQTTLIEVKVVDNTGNRLTDYSGSATLSLSGPVTWADGTTANKTVAVAAGYASTTIKTTTVHGTITITATVGSLTPGTATIKAMQTATKVVLKVNPPYIPADNTTLAYITAYLKNDSDETVTLSTATFTFSVDKPEIANTYVTGTETEPVNSRITTEGGITYMAVKSAGTTPGIVVVTGSVTGLTSGNVTVFVGQAIPIELVKSYPNPMTIVPDSGSEMIFTNVPSGSELRIYSLSGKLVCSLTESGNAIHWDGKNTGGNYIAQGIYLYSIKDTGGQKKTGKIAVKRN
;
A
#
# COMPACT_ATOMS: atom_id res chain seq x y z
N MET A 1 -16.20 -11.94 -29.06
CA MET A 1 -16.64 -12.89 -28.01
C MET A 1 -16.54 -12.14 -26.68
N LEU A 2 -17.65 -11.54 -26.26
CA LEU A 2 -18.54 -12.00 -25.18
C LEU A 2 -17.94 -11.82 -23.76
N HIS A 3 -18.60 -10.90 -23.04
CA HIS A 3 -18.80 -10.81 -21.59
C HIS A 3 -17.72 -10.17 -20.71
N LYS A 4 -17.94 -8.88 -20.39
CA LYS A 4 -18.16 -8.45 -18.99
C LYS A 4 -19.03 -7.17 -18.94
N LYS A 5 -20.23 -7.37 -18.39
CA LYS A 5 -21.20 -6.37 -17.94
C LYS A 5 -20.95 -6.14 -16.44
N ASN A 6 -20.89 -4.88 -16.01
CA ASN A 6 -21.70 -4.28 -14.93
C ASN A 6 -20.95 -3.20 -14.14
N SER A 7 -21.20 -1.95 -14.50
CA SER A 7 -21.51 -0.88 -13.52
C SER A 7 -22.52 0.11 -14.13
N ILE A 8 -23.69 -0.41 -14.51
CA ILE A 8 -24.88 0.40 -14.81
C ILE A 8 -25.62 0.59 -13.48
N LYS A 9 -25.36 1.69 -12.79
CA LYS A 9 -26.23 2.23 -11.71
C LYS A 9 -25.85 3.67 -11.30
N GLN A 10 -25.71 4.58 -12.28
CA GLN A 10 -25.81 6.03 -12.01
C GLN A 10 -26.09 6.91 -13.25
N ARG A 11 -26.83 6.38 -14.23
CA ARG A 11 -27.40 7.16 -15.34
C ARG A 11 -28.76 6.56 -15.72
N ALA A 12 -29.75 6.76 -14.86
CA ALA A 12 -31.12 6.29 -15.08
C ALA A 12 -32.15 7.28 -14.49
N ILE A 13 -31.97 8.57 -14.76
CA ILE A 13 -33.03 9.57 -14.86
C ILE A 13 -32.62 10.44 -16.05
N ILE A 14 -33.56 10.79 -16.93
CA ILE A 14 -33.35 11.46 -18.23
C ILE A 14 -33.03 10.49 -19.40
N PHE A 15 -33.85 9.46 -19.59
CA PHE A 15 -33.97 8.78 -20.90
C PHE A 15 -35.41 8.29 -21.17
N PHE A 16 -36.40 9.11 -20.80
CA PHE A 16 -37.82 8.93 -21.14
C PHE A 16 -38.54 10.29 -21.28
N GLY A 17 -37.96 11.22 -22.04
CA GLY A 17 -38.51 12.56 -22.23
C GLY A 17 -38.22 13.21 -23.57
N LEU A 18 -37.89 12.44 -24.60
CA LEU A 18 -37.52 12.98 -25.93
C LEU A 18 -38.09 12.14 -27.09
N LEU A 19 -39.29 11.58 -26.92
CA LEU A 19 -40.07 11.01 -28.01
C LEU A 19 -41.49 11.61 -28.12
N SER A 20 -41.64 12.87 -27.71
CA SER A 20 -42.89 13.64 -27.83
C SER A 20 -42.68 15.10 -28.27
N ALA A 21 -41.48 15.47 -28.73
CA ALA A 21 -41.17 16.83 -29.20
C ALA A 21 -40.96 16.94 -30.73
N VAL A 22 -41.21 15.89 -31.51
CA VAL A 22 -41.04 15.88 -32.98
C VAL A 22 -42.38 16.02 -33.73
N LEU A 23 -43.42 16.54 -33.06
CA LEU A 23 -44.74 16.77 -33.68
C LEU A 23 -45.29 18.19 -33.48
N PHE A 24 -44.47 19.16 -33.04
CA PHE A 24 -44.93 20.54 -32.84
C PHE A 24 -44.03 21.65 -33.42
N LEU A 25 -43.05 21.33 -34.28
CA LEU A 25 -42.19 22.32 -34.94
C LEU A 25 -42.31 22.35 -36.47
N SER A 26 -43.37 21.73 -37.02
CA SER A 26 -43.74 21.86 -38.45
C SER A 26 -44.93 22.78 -38.68
N ALA A 27 -45.22 23.71 -37.76
CA ALA A 27 -45.94 24.91 -38.12
C ALA A 27 -44.92 25.86 -38.75
N GLY A 28 -44.52 25.55 -39.99
CA GLY A 28 -43.75 26.49 -40.79
C GLY A 28 -44.48 27.82 -40.77
N PHE A 29 -43.83 28.84 -40.23
CA PHE A 29 -44.10 30.20 -40.69
C PHE A 29 -43.79 30.18 -42.18
N ASN A 30 -44.79 29.87 -43.00
CA ASN A 30 -44.79 30.36 -44.36
C ASN A 30 -44.61 31.86 -44.21
N VAL A 31 -43.42 32.34 -44.55
CA VAL A 31 -43.18 33.76 -44.84
C VAL A 31 -43.92 34.03 -46.14
N SER A 32 -45.25 34.04 -46.06
CA SER A 32 -46.09 34.60 -47.10
C SER A 32 -45.97 36.11 -46.93
N SER A 33 -45.61 36.80 -48.01
CA SER A 33 -45.72 38.26 -48.10
C SER A 33 -47.04 38.72 -47.47
N ALA A 34 -46.98 39.73 -46.60
CA ALA A 34 -48.17 40.26 -45.92
C ALA A 34 -49.31 40.51 -46.93
N ALA A 35 -50.49 39.97 -46.67
CA ALA A 35 -51.63 40.17 -47.55
C ALA A 35 -52.23 41.55 -47.26
N ILE A 36 -52.17 42.45 -48.25
CA ILE A 36 -52.81 43.77 -48.17
C ILE A 36 -54.33 43.57 -48.12
N ILE A 37 -54.93 44.00 -47.02
CA ILE A 37 -56.37 43.97 -46.77
C ILE A 37 -57.05 45.16 -47.44
N PHE A 38 -56.41 46.33 -47.36
CA PHE A 38 -56.85 47.57 -47.97
C PHE A 38 -55.66 48.51 -48.09
N SER A 39 -55.60 49.30 -49.16
CA SER A 39 -54.59 50.33 -49.32
C SER A 39 -55.14 51.50 -50.11
N ASP A 40 -54.71 52.70 -49.75
CA ASP A 40 -54.95 53.93 -50.51
C ASP A 40 -53.67 54.78 -50.46
N ASN A 41 -53.14 55.10 -51.64
CA ASN A 41 -51.99 55.99 -51.80
C ASN A 41 -52.43 57.42 -52.18
N PHE A 42 -53.74 57.70 -52.22
CA PHE A 42 -54.30 59.04 -52.39
C PHE A 42 -53.99 59.76 -53.71
N GLU A 43 -53.58 59.03 -54.75
CA GLU A 43 -53.10 59.58 -56.02
C GLU A 43 -54.18 60.04 -57.02
N ALA A 44 -55.46 60.01 -56.63
CA ALA A 44 -56.55 60.39 -57.51
C ALA A 44 -56.79 61.91 -57.49
N SER A 45 -56.62 62.60 -58.63
CA SER A 45 -56.82 64.06 -58.74
C SER A 45 -58.25 64.55 -58.40
N THR A 46 -59.23 63.65 -58.37
CA THR A 46 -60.60 63.87 -57.88
C THR A 46 -60.95 62.81 -56.84
N TRP A 47 -60.31 62.87 -55.68
CA TRP A 47 -60.49 61.87 -54.62
C TRP A 47 -61.84 62.04 -53.90
N THR A 48 -62.60 60.93 -53.79
CA THR A 48 -63.78 60.83 -52.92
C THR A 48 -63.69 59.52 -52.14
N TYR A 49 -64.14 59.53 -50.88
CA TYR A 49 -64.05 58.35 -50.00
C TYR A 49 -64.67 57.09 -50.65
N SER A 50 -65.81 57.22 -51.34
CA SER A 50 -66.48 56.10 -52.00
C SER A 50 -65.72 55.58 -53.22
N GLY A 51 -65.09 56.47 -54.00
CA GLY A 51 -64.28 56.10 -55.16
C GLY A 51 -62.96 55.40 -54.80
N ALA A 52 -62.41 55.70 -53.62
CA ALA A 52 -61.19 55.08 -53.10
C ALA A 52 -61.47 53.87 -52.17
N GLY A 53 -62.71 53.38 -52.12
CA GLY A 53 -63.06 52.16 -51.39
C GLY A 53 -63.14 52.32 -49.86
N TRP A 54 -63.19 53.54 -49.34
CA TRP A 54 -63.50 53.83 -47.94
C TRP A 54 -65.00 53.69 -47.67
N ASN A 55 -65.36 53.35 -46.43
CA ASN A 55 -66.77 53.13 -46.04
C ASN A 55 -67.51 54.45 -45.77
N GLY A 56 -66.80 55.49 -45.37
CA GLY A 56 -67.37 56.82 -45.16
C GLY A 56 -66.34 57.84 -44.73
N GLN A 57 -66.82 59.07 -44.54
CA GLN A 57 -66.05 60.17 -43.96
C GLN A 57 -66.91 60.92 -42.95
N ASN A 58 -66.25 61.57 -41.99
CA ASN A 58 -66.92 62.47 -41.06
C ASN A 58 -66.16 63.80 -41.02
N ILE A 59 -66.87 64.87 -41.34
CA ILE A 59 -66.32 66.21 -41.49
C ILE A 59 -67.23 67.16 -40.71
N ALA A 60 -66.72 67.71 -39.61
CA ALA A 60 -67.42 68.75 -38.87
C ALA A 60 -67.55 70.03 -39.72
N SER A 61 -68.58 70.84 -39.44
CA SER A 61 -68.81 72.10 -40.15
C SER A 61 -67.52 72.96 -40.17
N GLY A 62 -67.14 73.46 -41.35
CA GLY A 62 -65.93 74.28 -41.54
C GLY A 62 -64.60 73.50 -41.62
N CYS A 63 -64.60 72.19 -41.38
CA CYS A 63 -63.43 71.34 -41.64
C CYS A 63 -63.47 70.83 -43.09
N SER A 64 -62.36 70.33 -43.61
CA SER A 64 -62.30 69.69 -44.91
C SER A 64 -61.34 68.50 -44.93
N LEU A 65 -61.63 67.57 -45.83
CA LEU A 65 -60.77 66.45 -46.16
C LEU A 65 -60.64 66.43 -47.68
N ALA A 66 -59.42 66.58 -48.18
CA ALA A 66 -59.14 66.64 -49.61
C ALA A 66 -57.75 66.09 -49.88
N VAL A 67 -57.48 65.68 -51.12
CA VAL A 67 -56.10 65.39 -51.54
C VAL A 67 -55.45 66.64 -52.10
N VAL A 68 -54.16 66.85 -51.82
CA VAL A 68 -53.41 68.01 -52.27
C VAL A 68 -52.06 67.60 -52.83
N SER A 69 -51.60 68.27 -53.88
CA SER A 69 -50.29 68.01 -54.49
C SER A 69 -49.13 68.73 -53.78
N SER A 70 -49.45 69.72 -52.92
CA SER A 70 -48.47 70.55 -52.22
C SER A 70 -47.73 69.82 -51.09
N THR A 71 -48.32 68.76 -50.53
CA THR A 71 -47.76 68.02 -49.40
C THR A 71 -48.11 66.54 -49.54
N LYS A 72 -47.12 65.75 -49.99
CA LYS A 72 -47.21 64.31 -50.27
C LYS A 72 -45.91 63.59 -49.92
N ASN A 73 -45.98 62.30 -49.63
CA ASN A 73 -44.83 61.46 -49.29
C ASN A 73 -44.28 60.79 -50.54
N THR A 74 -45.13 60.10 -51.29
CA THR A 74 -44.80 59.54 -52.60
C THR A 74 -45.80 60.04 -53.66
N GLY A 75 -45.56 59.70 -54.93
CA GLY A 75 -46.39 60.08 -56.08
C GLY A 75 -46.72 61.58 -56.22
N ASP A 76 -47.97 61.91 -56.57
CA ASP A 76 -48.46 63.21 -57.03
C ASP A 76 -49.39 63.93 -56.03
N TYR A 77 -50.09 63.21 -55.14
CA TYR A 77 -51.07 63.73 -54.18
C TYR A 77 -51.03 63.00 -52.82
N GLY A 78 -51.26 63.73 -51.72
CA GLY A 78 -51.45 63.15 -50.38
C GLY A 78 -52.76 63.59 -49.73
N LEU A 79 -53.28 62.82 -48.77
CA LEU A 79 -54.47 63.15 -48.00
C LEU A 79 -54.20 64.33 -47.07
N PHE A 80 -55.05 65.35 -47.12
CA PHE A 80 -54.97 66.55 -46.31
C PHE A 80 -56.22 66.70 -45.45
N ALA A 81 -56.06 66.54 -44.14
CA ALA A 81 -57.12 66.76 -43.17
C ALA A 81 -56.97 68.15 -42.56
N ASP A 82 -57.90 69.04 -42.93
CA ASP A 82 -57.99 70.40 -42.41
C ASP A 82 -59.14 70.50 -41.39
N PHE A 83 -58.77 70.63 -40.12
CA PHE A 83 -59.70 70.79 -39.01
C PHE A 83 -59.57 72.19 -38.38
N SER A 84 -59.12 73.15 -39.20
CA SER A 84 -58.75 74.50 -38.76
C SER A 84 -59.86 75.55 -38.78
N THR A 85 -61.13 75.16 -38.69
CA THR A 85 -62.20 76.18 -38.62
C THR A 85 -63.16 76.00 -37.43
N ASN A 86 -63.11 74.90 -36.67
CA ASN A 86 -64.01 74.68 -35.51
C ASN A 86 -63.50 73.69 -34.44
N GLY A 87 -62.21 73.33 -34.44
CA GLY A 87 -61.67 72.31 -33.52
C GLY A 87 -62.37 70.93 -33.64
N GLY A 88 -63.03 70.69 -34.78
CA GLY A 88 -63.83 69.50 -35.06
C GLY A 88 -63.03 68.37 -35.71
N LEU A 89 -63.73 67.27 -35.99
CA LEU A 89 -63.18 66.08 -36.61
C LEU A 89 -63.21 66.17 -38.15
N ALA A 90 -62.19 65.60 -38.79
CA ALA A 90 -62.06 65.48 -40.24
C ALA A 90 -61.27 64.20 -40.55
N TYR A 91 -61.98 63.10 -40.77
CA TYR A 91 -61.38 61.80 -41.03
C TYR A 91 -62.20 60.96 -42.01
N VAL A 92 -61.52 60.00 -42.62
CA VAL A 92 -62.14 58.86 -43.32
C VAL A 92 -62.10 57.62 -42.46
N TYR A 93 -63.03 56.70 -42.70
CA TYR A 93 -63.04 55.42 -42.01
C TYR A 93 -63.28 54.24 -42.95
N LYS A 94 -62.65 53.12 -42.59
CA LYS A 94 -62.74 51.83 -43.27
C LYS A 94 -63.26 50.81 -42.28
N ASP A 95 -64.35 50.14 -42.63
CA ASP A 95 -64.85 49.03 -41.82
C ASP A 95 -63.97 47.80 -42.12
N ILE A 96 -63.59 47.11 -41.04
CA ILE A 96 -62.80 45.88 -41.06
C ILE A 96 -63.52 44.82 -40.21
N SER A 97 -63.08 43.57 -40.26
CA SER A 97 -63.53 42.53 -39.32
C SER A 97 -62.37 41.58 -39.12
N ARG A 98 -61.50 41.91 -38.16
CA ARG A 98 -60.24 41.20 -37.96
C ARG A 98 -59.98 40.97 -36.47
N ASN A 99 -59.43 39.80 -36.15
CA ASN A 99 -59.01 39.51 -34.78
C ASN A 99 -57.75 40.32 -34.42
N TYR A 100 -56.88 40.58 -35.38
CA TYR A 100 -55.70 41.44 -35.28
C TYR A 100 -55.54 42.22 -36.58
N VAL A 101 -54.87 43.36 -36.56
CA VAL A 101 -54.66 44.16 -37.76
C VAL A 101 -53.34 44.92 -37.72
N TYR A 102 -52.66 44.95 -38.85
CA TYR A 102 -51.50 45.80 -39.08
C TYR A 102 -51.91 47.02 -39.91
N VAL A 103 -51.45 48.20 -39.51
CA VAL A 103 -51.72 49.46 -40.21
C VAL A 103 -50.40 50.19 -40.43
N ARG A 104 -50.14 50.65 -41.64
CA ARG A 104 -49.05 51.57 -41.99
C ARG A 104 -49.64 52.82 -42.59
N PHE A 105 -49.09 53.97 -42.24
CA PHE A 105 -49.33 55.22 -42.94
C PHE A 105 -48.15 56.15 -42.77
N TYR A 106 -48.07 57.13 -43.65
CA TYR A 106 -47.13 58.20 -43.53
C TYR A 106 -47.86 59.43 -43.01
N VAL A 107 -47.23 60.17 -42.10
CA VAL A 107 -47.79 61.40 -41.53
C VAL A 107 -46.78 62.53 -41.59
N TYR A 108 -47.29 63.72 -41.91
CA TYR A 108 -46.53 64.95 -42.01
C TYR A 108 -47.19 66.06 -41.19
N PHE A 109 -46.37 66.73 -40.40
CA PHE A 109 -46.77 67.86 -39.57
C PHE A 109 -46.20 69.16 -40.17
N PRO A 110 -47.03 70.10 -40.63
CA PRO A 110 -46.55 71.37 -41.17
C PRO A 110 -45.98 72.28 -40.07
N THR A 111 -45.18 73.26 -40.48
CA THR A 111 -44.66 74.31 -39.57
C THR A 111 -45.78 74.91 -38.72
N GLY A 112 -45.56 74.97 -37.40
CA GLY A 112 -46.50 75.54 -36.44
C GLY A 112 -47.54 74.56 -35.91
N PHE A 113 -47.60 73.31 -36.41
CA PHE A 113 -48.56 72.29 -35.97
C PHE A 113 -48.55 72.07 -34.45
N PHE A 114 -47.38 71.94 -33.83
CA PHE A 114 -47.31 71.67 -32.39
C PHE A 114 -47.41 72.95 -31.55
N SER A 115 -47.15 74.13 -32.13
CA SER A 115 -47.15 75.40 -31.41
C SER A 115 -48.55 75.85 -30.95
N VAL A 116 -49.58 75.39 -31.66
CA VAL A 116 -51.00 75.69 -31.37
C VAL A 116 -51.66 74.64 -30.46
N LEU A 117 -51.01 73.49 -30.25
CA LEU A 117 -51.48 72.47 -29.31
C LEU A 117 -51.06 72.89 -27.89
N SER A 118 -52.04 73.28 -27.06
CA SER A 118 -51.76 73.58 -25.66
C SER A 118 -51.35 72.32 -24.89
N GLN A 119 -50.67 72.48 -23.76
CA GLN A 119 -50.06 71.36 -23.02
C GLN A 119 -51.06 70.30 -22.51
N SER A 120 -52.36 70.60 -22.53
CA SER A 120 -53.43 69.73 -22.06
C SER A 120 -54.20 69.01 -23.17
N ILE A 121 -53.83 69.16 -24.44
CA ILE A 121 -54.64 68.74 -25.59
C ILE A 121 -53.97 67.61 -26.37
N GLU A 122 -54.76 66.60 -26.75
CA GLU A 122 -54.36 65.41 -27.52
C GLU A 122 -55.03 65.41 -28.88
N LYS A 123 -54.26 65.24 -29.95
CA LYS A 123 -54.78 65.13 -31.31
C LYS A 123 -54.59 63.75 -31.89
N VAL A 124 -55.69 63.00 -31.93
CA VAL A 124 -55.71 61.67 -32.55
C VAL A 124 -55.71 61.82 -34.06
N ILE A 125 -54.75 61.16 -34.70
CA ILE A 125 -54.52 61.20 -36.14
C ILE A 125 -54.82 59.84 -36.82
N MET A 126 -54.92 58.78 -36.04
CA MET A 126 -55.38 57.46 -36.48
C MET A 126 -56.00 56.73 -35.29
N ARG A 127 -57.11 56.00 -35.53
CA ARG A 127 -57.74 55.16 -34.51
C ARG A 127 -58.21 53.83 -35.09
N VAL A 128 -57.91 52.73 -34.40
CA VAL A 128 -58.43 51.39 -34.64
C VAL A 128 -59.49 51.10 -33.56
N TYR A 129 -60.73 50.92 -33.96
CA TYR A 129 -61.87 50.62 -33.10
C TYR A 129 -62.18 49.13 -33.06
N SER A 130 -62.69 48.70 -31.90
CA SER A 130 -63.17 47.35 -31.66
C SER A 130 -64.70 47.28 -31.50
N THR A 131 -65.26 46.08 -31.69
CA THR A 131 -66.71 45.83 -31.52
C THR A 131 -67.23 46.14 -30.12
N SER A 132 -66.36 46.09 -29.11
CA SER A 132 -66.72 46.39 -27.71
C SER A 132 -66.59 47.87 -27.35
N GLY A 133 -66.21 48.73 -28.31
CA GLY A 133 -66.05 50.18 -28.11
C GLY A 133 -64.67 50.61 -27.63
N ASN A 134 -63.75 49.68 -27.37
CA ASN A 134 -62.34 49.97 -27.07
C ASN A 134 -61.58 50.38 -28.34
N TYR A 135 -60.46 51.09 -28.19
CA TYR A 135 -59.65 51.54 -29.32
C TYR A 135 -58.15 51.56 -29.04
N VAL A 136 -57.36 51.40 -30.11
CA VAL A 136 -55.94 51.77 -30.16
C VAL A 136 -55.83 53.02 -31.01
N GLU A 137 -55.04 53.99 -30.58
CA GLU A 137 -54.93 55.25 -31.31
C GLU A 137 -53.53 55.83 -31.31
N ILE A 138 -53.22 56.52 -32.41
CA ILE A 138 -52.04 57.36 -32.54
C ILE A 138 -52.47 58.80 -32.36
N PHE A 139 -51.81 59.49 -31.44
CA PHE A 139 -52.08 60.88 -31.14
C PHE A 139 -50.82 61.71 -30.99
N CYS A 140 -50.99 63.01 -31.20
CA CYS A 140 -49.96 64.01 -31.05
C CYS A 140 -50.26 64.91 -29.85
N LYS A 141 -49.22 65.31 -29.10
CA LYS A 141 -49.33 66.22 -27.96
C LYS A 141 -48.07 67.06 -27.80
N ASN A 142 -48.21 68.21 -27.13
CA ASN A 142 -47.09 69.05 -26.72
C ASN A 142 -46.89 68.96 -25.20
N TYR A 143 -45.95 68.14 -24.72
CA TYR A 143 -45.67 67.97 -23.28
C TYR A 143 -44.60 68.95 -22.83
N SER A 144 -44.96 69.96 -22.02
CA SER A 144 -43.99 70.88 -21.41
C SER A 144 -42.98 71.48 -22.41
N GLY A 145 -43.41 71.74 -23.64
CA GLY A 145 -42.56 72.27 -24.72
C GLY A 145 -41.92 71.20 -25.64
N SER A 146 -42.19 69.91 -25.42
CA SER A 146 -41.70 68.80 -26.24
C SER A 146 -42.80 68.24 -27.15
N ARG A 147 -42.49 68.15 -28.46
CA ARG A 147 -43.36 67.58 -29.50
C ARG A 147 -43.40 66.07 -29.35
N ALA A 148 -44.59 65.48 -29.22
CA ALA A 148 -44.75 64.04 -29.05
C ALA A 148 -45.74 63.43 -30.04
N LEU A 149 -45.39 62.23 -30.50
CA LEU A 149 -46.21 61.27 -31.22
C LEU A 149 -46.28 60.05 -30.31
N ARG A 150 -47.49 59.60 -30.01
CA ARG A 150 -47.74 58.60 -29.00
C ARG A 150 -48.81 57.62 -29.46
N ILE A 151 -48.80 56.45 -28.83
CA ILE A 151 -49.82 55.43 -28.96
C ILE A 151 -50.44 55.13 -27.60
N GLN A 152 -51.73 54.82 -27.56
CA GLN A 152 -52.40 54.34 -26.36
C GLN A 152 -53.51 53.32 -26.67
N TYR A 153 -53.81 52.47 -25.68
CA TYR A 153 -55.01 51.64 -25.65
C TYR A 153 -56.03 52.27 -24.71
N ASN A 154 -57.17 52.68 -25.27
CA ASN A 154 -58.12 53.61 -24.64
C ASN A 154 -57.42 54.90 -24.13
N ALA A 155 -58.18 55.94 -23.78
CA ALA A 155 -57.60 57.14 -23.16
C ALA A 155 -57.13 56.84 -21.71
N THR A 156 -56.02 56.10 -21.58
CA THR A 156 -55.44 55.61 -20.32
C THR A 156 -54.12 56.32 -20.01
N TRP A 157 -53.61 56.16 -18.78
CA TRP A 157 -52.33 56.74 -18.35
C TRP A 157 -51.09 56.00 -18.90
N ASN A 158 -51.26 54.96 -19.73
CA ASN A 158 -50.20 54.06 -20.20
C ASN A 158 -49.73 54.34 -21.65
N ALA A 159 -49.83 55.60 -22.10
CA ALA A 159 -49.43 55.97 -23.46
C ALA A 159 -47.91 55.85 -23.67
N GLN A 160 -47.49 55.14 -24.73
CA GLN A 160 -46.08 55.00 -25.12
C GLN A 160 -45.71 56.05 -26.17
N GLY A 161 -44.50 56.58 -26.07
CA GLY A 161 -44.04 57.67 -26.92
C GLY A 161 -42.95 57.26 -27.90
N TYR A 162 -42.90 57.95 -29.04
CA TYR A 162 -41.79 57.83 -29.98
C TYR A 162 -40.51 58.29 -29.28
N SER A 163 -39.48 57.44 -29.28
CA SER A 163 -38.21 57.70 -28.60
C SER A 163 -37.32 58.71 -29.33
N GLY A 164 -37.56 58.97 -30.61
CA GLY A 164 -36.82 59.94 -31.41
C GLY A 164 -37.37 61.37 -31.32
N THR A 165 -36.67 62.30 -31.98
CA THR A 165 -37.09 63.72 -32.05
C THR A 165 -38.06 63.96 -33.20
N LEU A 166 -39.22 64.57 -32.90
CA LEU A 166 -40.17 65.02 -33.91
C LEU A 166 -39.81 66.40 -34.47
N THR A 167 -39.78 66.47 -35.79
CA THR A 167 -39.48 67.66 -36.57
C THR A 167 -40.67 67.96 -37.48
N GLU A 168 -41.14 69.21 -37.44
CA GLU A 168 -42.11 69.69 -38.43
C GLU A 168 -41.43 69.74 -39.80
N ASN A 169 -42.22 69.54 -40.85
CA ASN A 169 -41.78 69.39 -42.24
C ASN A 169 -41.02 68.10 -42.57
N THR A 170 -41.26 67.04 -41.80
CA THR A 170 -40.71 65.70 -42.03
C THR A 170 -41.84 64.68 -42.10
N TRP A 171 -41.73 63.74 -43.04
CA TRP A 171 -42.61 62.57 -43.12
C TRP A 171 -42.16 61.50 -42.14
N TYR A 172 -43.11 60.93 -41.41
CA TYR A 172 -42.90 59.81 -40.51
C TYR A 172 -43.70 58.61 -41.00
N ASN A 173 -43.02 57.49 -41.21
CA ASN A 173 -43.68 56.21 -41.40
C ASN A 173 -44.12 55.72 -40.02
N VAL A 174 -45.43 55.52 -39.83
CA VAL A 174 -46.01 54.99 -38.60
C VAL A 174 -46.67 53.68 -38.90
N GLU A 175 -46.29 52.64 -38.15
CA GLU A 175 -46.89 51.33 -38.25
C GLU A 175 -47.48 50.91 -36.90
N VAL A 176 -48.63 50.26 -36.89
CA VAL A 176 -49.32 49.81 -35.68
C VAL A 176 -49.84 48.40 -35.88
N TYR A 177 -49.49 47.51 -34.95
CA TYR A 177 -50.07 46.19 -34.79
C TYR A 177 -51.05 46.18 -33.62
N ALA A 178 -52.33 46.07 -33.93
CA ALA A 178 -53.38 45.83 -32.95
C ALA A 178 -53.60 44.31 -32.84
N PRO A 179 -53.36 43.69 -31.67
CA PRO A 179 -53.28 42.23 -31.53
C PRO A 179 -54.67 41.59 -31.40
N ILE A 180 -54.68 40.26 -31.34
CA ILE A 180 -55.83 39.47 -30.87
C ILE A 180 -56.18 39.79 -29.42
N ALA A 181 -57.44 39.53 -29.04
CA ALA A 181 -57.90 39.65 -27.66
C ALA A 181 -57.06 38.76 -26.73
N ALA A 182 -56.37 39.37 -25.76
CA ALA A 182 -55.48 38.70 -24.82
C ALA A 182 -55.30 39.52 -23.54
N ASN A 183 -54.90 38.88 -22.44
CA ASN A 183 -54.47 39.55 -21.20
C ASN A 183 -53.18 38.88 -20.67
N PRO A 184 -52.03 39.57 -20.70
CA PRO A 184 -51.84 40.88 -21.30
C PRO A 184 -51.85 40.79 -22.83
N GLY A 185 -52.55 41.72 -23.47
CA GLY A 185 -52.42 41.97 -24.90
C GLY A 185 -51.33 43.00 -25.16
N VAL A 186 -50.59 42.83 -26.25
CA VAL A 186 -49.44 43.70 -26.60
C VAL A 186 -49.69 44.38 -27.94
N VAL A 187 -49.92 45.69 -27.90
CA VAL A 187 -49.96 46.56 -29.09
C VAL A 187 -48.54 46.98 -29.40
N ARG A 188 -48.09 46.69 -30.63
CA ARG A 188 -46.75 47.07 -31.10
C ARG A 188 -46.86 48.17 -32.13
N TRP A 189 -45.83 48.99 -32.23
CA TRP A 189 -45.81 50.07 -33.19
C TRP A 189 -44.38 50.43 -33.58
N TRP A 190 -44.23 50.95 -34.79
CA TRP A 190 -42.95 51.33 -35.37
C TRP A 190 -43.03 52.75 -35.87
N VAL A 191 -41.93 53.47 -35.75
CA VAL A 191 -41.73 54.77 -36.39
C VAL A 191 -40.45 54.69 -37.20
N ASN A 192 -40.54 54.94 -38.51
CA ASN A 192 -39.41 54.85 -39.45
C ASN A 192 -38.67 53.50 -39.35
N ASN A 193 -39.43 52.38 -39.40
CA ASN A 193 -38.93 51.00 -39.27
C ASN A 193 -38.39 50.60 -37.88
N ILE A 194 -38.30 51.53 -36.92
CA ILE A 194 -37.77 51.26 -35.58
C ILE A 194 -38.95 50.96 -34.66
N GLU A 195 -38.97 49.76 -34.07
CA GLU A 195 -39.98 49.39 -33.07
C GLU A 195 -39.83 50.29 -31.85
N GLN A 196 -40.95 50.84 -31.40
CA GLN A 196 -41.03 51.66 -30.20
C GLN A 196 -41.53 50.82 -29.03
N ASP A 197 -41.42 51.34 -27.80
CA ASP A 197 -41.92 50.65 -26.62
C ASP A 197 -43.41 50.28 -26.81
N PRO A 198 -43.78 48.99 -26.62
CA PRO A 198 -45.13 48.51 -26.90
C PRO A 198 -46.10 48.89 -25.77
N VAL A 199 -47.38 49.04 -26.09
CA VAL A 199 -48.44 49.19 -25.08
C VAL A 199 -48.89 47.81 -24.64
N THR A 200 -48.73 47.51 -23.36
CA THR A 200 -49.16 46.25 -22.74
C THR A 200 -50.31 46.51 -21.78
N ASP A 201 -51.48 45.92 -22.02
CA ASP A 201 -52.71 46.13 -21.23
C ASP A 201 -53.67 44.92 -21.32
N ASP A 202 -54.79 44.95 -20.60
CA ASP A 202 -55.86 43.95 -20.73
C ASP A 202 -56.73 44.23 -21.97
N LEU A 203 -56.47 43.45 -23.04
CA LEU A 203 -57.21 43.50 -24.30
C LEU A 203 -58.22 42.35 -24.42
N SER A 204 -58.52 41.61 -23.34
CA SER A 204 -59.40 40.44 -23.42
C SER A 204 -60.82 40.78 -23.85
N ALA A 205 -61.27 42.02 -23.60
CA ALA A 205 -62.63 42.48 -23.86
C ALA A 205 -62.85 43.13 -25.24
N ILE A 206 -61.84 43.23 -26.12
CA ILE A 206 -61.97 43.98 -27.39
C ILE A 206 -62.93 43.31 -28.40
N GLY A 207 -63.13 41.99 -28.32
CA GLY A 207 -63.83 41.26 -29.39
C GLY A 207 -63.02 41.24 -30.67
N THR A 208 -63.51 41.86 -31.74
CA THR A 208 -62.79 42.03 -33.02
C THR A 208 -62.55 43.50 -33.34
N TRP A 209 -61.45 43.82 -34.03
CA TRP A 209 -61.23 45.14 -34.62
C TRP A 209 -62.16 45.31 -35.81
N ASN A 210 -63.01 46.34 -35.76
CA ASN A 210 -64.11 46.51 -36.69
C ASN A 210 -64.05 47.79 -37.53
N GLN A 211 -63.21 48.77 -37.19
CA GLN A 211 -63.10 49.99 -37.97
C GLN A 211 -61.74 50.68 -37.79
N ILE A 212 -61.17 51.24 -38.85
CA ILE A 212 -59.98 52.08 -38.80
C ILE A 212 -60.32 53.46 -39.33
N MET A 213 -59.88 54.50 -38.62
CA MET A 213 -60.07 55.90 -38.94
C MET A 213 -58.72 56.57 -39.21
N LEU A 214 -58.63 57.36 -40.27
CA LEU A 214 -57.43 58.12 -40.66
C LEU A 214 -57.80 59.59 -40.89
N GLY A 215 -57.09 60.49 -40.21
CA GLY A 215 -57.40 61.93 -40.15
C GLY A 215 -57.53 62.41 -38.71
N SER A 216 -58.10 63.59 -38.48
CA SER A 216 -58.31 64.11 -37.12
C SER A 216 -59.55 63.46 -36.47
N VAL A 217 -59.34 62.56 -35.51
CA VAL A 217 -60.38 61.75 -34.86
C VAL A 217 -60.74 62.30 -33.48
N GLY A 218 -61.99 62.77 -33.30
CA GLY A 218 -62.51 63.25 -32.01
C GLY A 218 -62.71 64.77 -31.91
N ALA A 219 -63.70 65.20 -31.12
CA ALA A 219 -64.08 66.60 -30.92
C ALA A 219 -63.74 67.03 -29.48
N ASP A 220 -62.54 67.56 -29.26
CA ASP A 220 -62.04 68.01 -27.95
C ASP A 220 -62.05 69.55 -27.80
N GLY A 221 -62.57 70.28 -28.79
CA GLY A 221 -62.76 71.75 -28.74
C GLY A 221 -61.48 72.59 -28.83
N SER A 222 -60.34 72.03 -29.26
CA SER A 222 -59.06 72.76 -29.33
C SER A 222 -58.90 73.66 -30.58
N PRO A 223 -58.22 74.82 -30.50
CA PRO A 223 -57.78 75.59 -31.67
C PRO A 223 -56.63 74.89 -32.46
N HIS A 224 -56.43 75.34 -33.70
CA HIS A 224 -56.36 74.56 -34.95
C HIS A 224 -55.01 74.01 -35.45
N SER A 225 -55.02 72.91 -36.21
CA SER A 225 -53.89 72.48 -37.06
C SER A 225 -54.33 71.65 -38.27
N LYS A 226 -53.39 71.36 -39.18
CA LYS A 226 -53.55 70.58 -40.42
C LYS A 226 -52.61 69.38 -40.38
N VAL A 227 -53.06 68.20 -40.78
CA VAL A 227 -52.17 67.04 -40.92
C VAL A 227 -52.24 66.52 -42.36
N SER A 228 -51.10 66.15 -42.90
CA SER A 228 -51.03 65.45 -44.18
C SER A 228 -50.66 64.01 -43.94
N MET A 229 -51.30 63.11 -44.68
CA MET A 229 -51.15 61.67 -44.57
C MET A 229 -51.01 61.07 -45.95
N ASP A 230 -50.30 59.94 -46.04
CA ASP A 230 -50.06 59.29 -47.31
C ASP A 230 -49.82 57.78 -47.15
N ASP A 231 -49.85 57.05 -48.25
CA ASP A 231 -49.41 55.64 -48.33
C ASP A 231 -50.04 54.72 -47.27
N PHE A 232 -51.36 54.86 -47.06
CA PHE A 232 -52.10 54.13 -46.05
C PHE A 232 -52.33 52.69 -46.47
N VAL A 233 -51.99 51.75 -45.59
CA VAL A 233 -52.15 50.31 -45.82
C VAL A 233 -52.64 49.62 -44.56
N ILE A 234 -53.58 48.71 -44.75
CA ILE A 234 -54.04 47.74 -43.77
C ILE A 234 -53.60 46.37 -44.27
N ALA A 235 -52.92 45.60 -43.43
CA ALA A 235 -52.42 44.27 -43.75
C ALA A 235 -52.67 43.29 -42.59
N ASP A 236 -52.52 42.00 -42.87
CA ASP A 236 -52.53 40.98 -41.83
C ASP A 236 -51.16 40.89 -41.11
N ASN A 237 -50.05 41.09 -41.81
CA ASN A 237 -48.72 41.07 -41.22
C ASN A 237 -47.99 42.41 -41.38
N ARG A 238 -46.86 42.55 -40.69
CA ARG A 238 -45.96 43.70 -40.84
C ARG A 238 -45.48 43.84 -42.27
N ILE A 239 -45.53 45.07 -42.79
CA ILE A 239 -45.15 45.42 -44.17
C ILE A 239 -43.93 46.32 -44.25
N GLY A 240 -43.52 46.94 -43.15
CA GLY A 240 -42.37 47.84 -43.09
C GLY A 240 -42.57 49.15 -43.87
N PRO A 241 -41.58 50.04 -43.85
CA PRO A 241 -41.55 51.20 -44.74
C PRO A 241 -41.44 50.72 -46.20
N ILE A 242 -41.82 51.60 -47.12
CA ILE A 242 -41.68 51.36 -48.56
C ILE A 242 -40.23 50.98 -48.89
N GLY A 243 -40.03 49.80 -49.48
CA GLY A 243 -38.71 49.29 -49.90
C GLY A 243 -37.92 48.52 -48.84
N SER A 244 -38.53 48.16 -47.69
CA SER A 244 -37.87 47.32 -46.68
C SER A 244 -37.77 45.85 -47.09
N ASP A 245 -36.64 45.23 -46.76
CA ASP A 245 -36.46 43.78 -46.75
C ASP A 245 -36.64 43.28 -45.31
N LEU A 246 -37.64 42.40 -45.13
CA LEU A 246 -37.98 41.81 -43.83
C LEU A 246 -37.65 40.31 -43.78
N THR A 247 -37.05 39.78 -44.83
CA THR A 247 -36.61 38.39 -44.90
C THR A 247 -35.15 38.28 -44.45
N PRO A 248 -34.80 37.32 -43.59
CA PRO A 248 -33.39 37.02 -43.33
C PRO A 248 -32.70 36.42 -44.55
N PRO A 249 -31.36 36.57 -44.67
CA PRO A 249 -30.57 35.75 -45.58
C PRO A 249 -30.81 34.26 -45.32
N ASP A 250 -30.53 33.43 -46.31
CA ASP A 250 -30.39 32.00 -46.10
C ASP A 250 -29.24 31.72 -45.10
N ALA A 251 -29.39 30.67 -44.31
CA ALA A 251 -28.27 30.16 -43.51
C ALA A 251 -27.12 29.75 -44.46
N VAL A 252 -25.88 29.93 -44.01
CA VAL A 252 -24.72 29.46 -44.78
C VAL A 252 -24.82 27.94 -44.96
N ALA A 253 -24.52 27.41 -46.14
CA ALA A 253 -24.74 25.99 -46.42
C ALA A 253 -23.87 25.07 -45.54
N VAL A 254 -22.65 25.51 -45.23
CA VAL A 254 -21.64 24.75 -44.48
C VAL A 254 -20.58 25.69 -43.93
N VAL A 255 -20.05 25.34 -42.76
CA VAL A 255 -18.88 25.97 -42.15
C VAL A 255 -17.80 24.90 -42.07
N ARG A 256 -16.61 25.22 -42.58
CA ARG A 256 -15.44 24.34 -42.63
C ARG A 256 -14.36 24.88 -41.72
N ASP A 257 -13.67 24.00 -41.02
CA ASP A 257 -12.53 24.37 -40.20
C ASP A 257 -11.28 24.53 -41.08
N GLY A 258 -10.43 25.52 -40.78
CA GLY A 258 -9.26 25.84 -41.59
C GLY A 258 -9.40 27.05 -42.51
N THR A 259 -8.31 27.32 -43.23
CA THR A 259 -8.23 28.45 -44.18
C THR A 259 -8.90 28.12 -45.51
N THR A 260 -9.28 29.16 -46.27
CA THR A 260 -10.05 29.10 -47.53
C THR A 260 -9.91 27.79 -48.33
N GLY A 261 -11.03 27.06 -48.47
CA GLY A 261 -11.11 25.84 -49.28
C GLY A 261 -10.59 24.58 -48.62
N SER A 262 -10.10 24.67 -47.38
CA SER A 262 -9.74 23.51 -46.55
C SER A 262 -10.84 23.22 -45.54
N ASP A 263 -11.00 21.95 -45.22
CA ASP A 263 -11.70 21.46 -44.04
C ASP A 263 -10.70 20.61 -43.26
N ILE A 264 -10.36 20.97 -42.02
CA ILE A 264 -9.32 20.30 -41.24
C ILE A 264 -9.84 19.80 -39.90
N ASP A 265 -9.64 18.50 -39.68
CA ASP A 265 -10.03 17.85 -38.43
C ASP A 265 -9.11 18.23 -37.26
N SER A 266 -7.87 18.66 -37.54
CA SER A 266 -6.86 18.94 -36.50
C SER A 266 -5.86 20.05 -36.84
N THR A 267 -5.20 20.59 -35.81
CA THR A 267 -4.11 21.58 -35.91
C THR A 267 -3.17 21.51 -34.71
N ASN A 268 -1.91 21.89 -34.91
CA ASN A 268 -0.92 22.03 -33.84
C ASN A 268 -0.74 23.48 -33.35
N LEU A 269 -1.60 24.39 -33.82
CA LEU A 269 -1.55 25.82 -33.51
C LEU A 269 -2.43 26.16 -32.30
N ILE A 270 -1.80 26.46 -31.16
CA ILE A 270 -2.50 26.85 -29.92
C ILE A 270 -2.84 28.35 -29.84
N SER A 271 -2.28 29.15 -30.74
CA SER A 271 -2.41 30.61 -30.73
C SER A 271 -3.41 31.15 -31.77
N GLN A 272 -3.88 30.28 -32.67
CA GLN A 272 -4.80 30.65 -33.73
C GLN A 272 -5.64 29.47 -34.20
N LEU A 273 -6.92 29.73 -34.48
CA LEU A 273 -7.83 28.83 -35.18
C LEU A 273 -8.40 29.55 -36.40
N SER A 274 -8.89 28.80 -37.39
CA SER A 274 -9.44 29.39 -38.60
C SER A 274 -10.67 28.64 -39.08
N ALA A 275 -11.56 29.34 -39.79
CA ALA A 275 -12.69 28.74 -40.48
C ALA A 275 -13.00 29.46 -41.80
N ASN A 276 -13.74 28.78 -42.66
CA ASN A 276 -14.26 29.34 -43.91
C ASN A 276 -15.67 28.79 -44.20
N TRP A 277 -16.47 29.56 -44.92
CA TRP A 277 -17.85 29.20 -45.29
C TRP A 277 -18.19 29.75 -46.67
N ASP A 278 -19.26 29.22 -47.26
CA ASP A 278 -19.78 29.76 -48.53
C ASP A 278 -20.60 31.02 -48.26
N ALA A 279 -20.64 31.94 -49.24
CA ALA A 279 -21.44 33.15 -49.10
C ALA A 279 -22.92 32.81 -48.95
N ALA A 280 -23.59 33.43 -47.96
CA ALA A 280 -25.02 33.30 -47.78
C ALA A 280 -25.78 33.90 -48.97
N VAL A 281 -26.91 33.30 -49.32
CA VAL A 281 -27.80 33.78 -50.37
C VAL A 281 -28.78 34.77 -49.77
N GLU A 282 -28.88 35.95 -50.35
CA GLU A 282 -29.80 37.02 -49.95
C GLU A 282 -30.48 37.56 -51.22
N PRO A 283 -31.72 37.13 -51.52
CA PRO A 283 -32.38 37.42 -52.78
C PRO A 283 -33.06 38.81 -52.83
N GLU A 284 -33.40 39.40 -51.70
CA GLU A 284 -34.20 40.64 -51.63
C GLU A 284 -33.31 41.87 -51.39
N SER A 285 -32.13 41.70 -50.78
CA SER A 285 -31.17 42.78 -50.56
C SER A 285 -29.70 42.38 -50.77
N SER A 286 -28.87 42.49 -49.74
CA SER A 286 -27.45 42.14 -49.76
C SER A 286 -26.99 41.75 -48.36
N VAL A 287 -26.09 40.77 -48.28
CA VAL A 287 -25.43 40.41 -47.01
C VAL A 287 -24.50 41.53 -46.57
N ARG A 288 -24.77 42.12 -45.40
CA ARG A 288 -23.97 43.19 -44.80
C ARG A 288 -22.71 42.65 -44.13
N ARG A 289 -22.85 41.56 -43.37
CA ARG A 289 -21.75 40.90 -42.64
C ARG A 289 -22.14 39.49 -42.17
N TYR A 290 -21.14 38.75 -41.73
CA TYR A 290 -21.28 37.50 -41.00
C TYR A 290 -20.91 37.72 -39.53
N TRP A 291 -21.57 36.97 -38.67
CA TRP A 291 -21.20 36.84 -37.27
C TRP A 291 -20.59 35.46 -37.04
N TYR A 292 -19.52 35.39 -36.27
CA TYR A 292 -18.85 34.14 -35.89
C TYR A 292 -18.62 34.05 -34.39
N ALA A 293 -18.67 32.83 -33.86
CA ALA A 293 -18.31 32.50 -32.49
C ALA A 293 -17.45 31.23 -32.44
N ILE A 294 -16.58 31.12 -31.44
CA ILE A 294 -15.73 29.95 -31.20
C ILE A 294 -16.12 29.34 -29.85
N SER A 295 -16.35 28.03 -29.82
CA SER A 295 -16.79 27.31 -28.62
C SER A 295 -16.26 25.88 -28.59
N THR A 296 -16.43 25.20 -27.46
CA THR A 296 -16.15 23.76 -27.30
C THR A 296 -17.43 22.91 -27.40
N TYR A 297 -18.53 23.50 -27.87
CA TYR A 297 -19.85 22.87 -27.95
C TYR A 297 -20.71 23.51 -29.04
N THR A 298 -21.68 22.76 -29.58
CA THR A 298 -22.58 23.19 -30.66
C THR A 298 -24.04 23.40 -30.20
N ALA A 299 -24.42 22.94 -29.00
CA ALA A 299 -25.83 22.79 -28.60
C ALA A 299 -26.53 24.04 -28.04
N SER A 300 -25.83 25.17 -27.84
CA SER A 300 -26.40 26.37 -27.19
C SER A 300 -26.01 27.69 -27.89
N PRO A 301 -26.52 27.96 -29.11
CA PRO A 301 -26.14 29.15 -29.88
C PRO A 301 -26.45 30.48 -29.19
N THR A 302 -27.42 30.50 -28.27
CA THR A 302 -27.86 31.69 -27.52
C THR A 302 -26.90 32.14 -26.42
N LEU A 303 -25.95 31.28 -26.01
CA LEU A 303 -24.93 31.58 -25.00
C LEU A 303 -23.57 31.95 -25.63
N LEU A 304 -23.48 31.91 -26.96
CA LEU A 304 -22.24 32.20 -27.69
C LEU A 304 -21.99 33.71 -27.76
N SER A 305 -20.73 34.11 -27.56
CA SER A 305 -20.27 35.48 -27.76
C SER A 305 -19.82 35.65 -29.21
N TYR A 306 -20.55 36.45 -29.99
CA TYR A 306 -20.29 36.64 -31.42
C TYR A 306 -19.38 37.85 -31.69
N SER A 307 -18.46 37.67 -32.62
CA SER A 307 -17.73 38.73 -33.34
C SER A 307 -18.25 38.81 -34.78
N SER A 308 -17.91 39.87 -35.52
CA SER A 308 -18.39 40.03 -36.91
C SER A 308 -17.27 40.25 -37.92
N THR A 309 -17.49 39.80 -39.15
CA THR A 309 -16.59 39.97 -40.30
C THR A 309 -17.39 40.18 -41.59
N THR A 310 -16.82 40.85 -42.59
CA THR A 310 -17.41 40.96 -43.93
C THR A 310 -16.86 39.90 -44.90
N ALA A 311 -15.81 39.17 -44.50
CA ALA A 311 -15.23 38.09 -45.28
C ALA A 311 -15.94 36.75 -45.00
N THR A 312 -15.77 35.79 -45.90
CA THR A 312 -16.25 34.41 -45.75
C THR A 312 -15.18 33.46 -45.16
N THR A 313 -14.14 34.03 -44.57
CA THR A 313 -13.10 33.31 -43.85
C THR A 313 -12.60 34.13 -42.68
N ILE A 314 -12.13 33.46 -41.64
CA ILE A 314 -11.55 34.08 -40.44
C ILE A 314 -10.36 33.29 -39.93
N THR A 315 -9.35 33.99 -39.44
CA THR A 315 -8.31 33.46 -38.54
C THR A 315 -8.43 34.22 -37.24
N ALA A 316 -8.85 33.52 -36.19
CA ALA A 316 -9.00 34.07 -34.86
C ALA A 316 -7.75 33.76 -34.04
N THR A 317 -7.16 34.79 -33.44
CA THR A 317 -6.05 34.65 -32.50
C THR A 317 -6.57 34.53 -31.08
N GLY A 318 -6.01 33.61 -30.30
CA GLY A 318 -6.41 33.36 -28.92
C GLY A 318 -5.43 32.44 -28.20
N THR A 319 -5.79 32.01 -26.99
CA THR A 319 -5.13 30.90 -26.31
C THR A 319 -6.11 29.75 -26.28
N TYR A 320 -5.73 28.62 -26.89
CA TYR A 320 -6.59 27.46 -27.02
C TYR A 320 -5.95 26.24 -26.38
N ASP A 321 -6.78 25.42 -25.74
CA ASP A 321 -6.33 24.30 -24.93
C ASP A 321 -5.99 23.08 -25.79
N VAL A 322 -4.80 22.56 -25.60
CA VAL A 322 -4.36 21.32 -26.24
C VAL A 322 -5.25 20.15 -25.81
N GLY A 323 -5.58 19.25 -26.73
CA GLY A 323 -6.50 18.14 -26.49
C GLY A 323 -7.99 18.51 -26.52
N THR A 324 -8.32 19.74 -26.96
CA THR A 324 -9.69 20.25 -27.04
C THR A 324 -10.12 20.44 -28.50
N THR A 325 -11.36 20.07 -28.81
CA THR A 325 -12.01 20.39 -30.10
C THR A 325 -12.77 21.70 -30.00
N TYR A 326 -12.50 22.61 -30.93
CA TYR A 326 -13.19 23.89 -31.04
C TYR A 326 -14.03 23.95 -32.32
N TYR A 327 -15.20 24.59 -32.23
CA TYR A 327 -16.17 24.72 -33.31
C TYR A 327 -16.36 26.20 -33.66
N PHE A 328 -16.50 26.50 -34.95
CA PHE A 328 -16.94 27.81 -35.42
C PHE A 328 -18.44 27.80 -35.69
N THR A 329 -19.17 28.79 -35.17
CA THR A 329 -20.61 28.97 -35.44
C THR A 329 -20.87 30.28 -36.17
N ILE A 330 -21.50 30.22 -37.34
CA ILE A 330 -21.66 31.34 -38.28
C ILE A 330 -23.14 31.66 -38.53
N LYS A 331 -23.49 32.94 -38.60
CA LYS A 331 -24.79 33.45 -39.08
C LYS A 331 -24.58 34.68 -39.98
N ALA A 332 -25.46 34.87 -40.97
CA ALA A 332 -25.41 36.00 -41.90
C ALA A 332 -26.39 37.10 -41.50
N GLU A 333 -26.10 38.34 -41.88
CA GLU A 333 -26.95 39.49 -41.61
C GLU A 333 -27.06 40.36 -42.87
N ASN A 334 -28.27 40.75 -43.27
CA ASN A 334 -28.49 41.62 -44.43
C ASN A 334 -28.41 43.12 -44.10
N THR A 335 -28.59 43.97 -45.12
CA THR A 335 -28.56 45.43 -44.97
C THR A 335 -29.71 46.01 -44.16
N TRP A 336 -30.74 45.21 -43.85
CA TRP A 336 -31.93 45.58 -43.08
C TRP A 336 -32.01 44.89 -41.70
N ASP A 337 -30.85 44.50 -41.16
CA ASP A 337 -30.67 43.92 -39.82
C ASP A 337 -31.34 42.55 -39.60
N GLN A 338 -31.78 41.86 -40.67
CA GLN A 338 -32.31 40.50 -40.56
C GLN A 338 -31.16 39.49 -40.48
N ILE A 339 -31.31 38.49 -39.62
CA ILE A 339 -30.25 37.53 -39.25
C ILE A 339 -30.69 36.10 -39.56
N SER A 340 -29.84 35.34 -40.26
CA SER A 340 -30.08 33.94 -40.59
C SER A 340 -29.88 32.98 -39.41
N ASP A 341 -30.36 31.74 -39.56
CA ASP A 341 -30.11 30.68 -38.60
C ASP A 341 -28.60 30.34 -38.51
N PRO A 342 -28.08 30.02 -37.31
CA PRO A 342 -26.67 29.71 -37.11
C PRO A 342 -26.32 28.30 -37.58
N ILE A 343 -25.13 28.15 -38.19
CA ILE A 343 -24.56 26.85 -38.58
C ILE A 343 -23.18 26.69 -37.95
N SER A 344 -22.92 25.51 -37.39
CA SER A 344 -21.63 25.17 -36.78
C SER A 344 -20.79 24.29 -37.70
N SER A 345 -19.46 24.41 -37.60
CA SER A 345 -18.52 23.43 -38.16
C SER A 345 -18.57 22.10 -37.40
N ASP A 346 -17.88 21.09 -37.92
CA ASP A 346 -17.72 19.77 -37.30
C ASP A 346 -16.53 19.68 -36.33
N GLY A 347 -15.66 20.69 -36.32
CA GLY A 347 -14.75 21.00 -35.23
C GLY A 347 -13.29 20.68 -35.53
N GLN A 348 -12.40 21.55 -35.06
CA GLN A 348 -10.95 21.42 -35.17
C GLN A 348 -10.32 20.99 -33.83
N PHE A 349 -9.65 19.83 -33.82
CA PHE A 349 -8.93 19.30 -32.64
C PHE A 349 -7.51 19.87 -32.52
N ILE A 350 -7.16 20.39 -31.34
CA ILE A 350 -5.80 20.90 -31.09
C ILE A 350 -4.87 19.76 -30.64
N GLU A 351 -3.97 19.37 -31.52
CA GLU A 351 -2.96 18.35 -31.28
C GLU A 351 -1.83 18.85 -30.36
N ILE A 352 -1.25 17.91 -29.62
CA ILE A 352 -0.02 18.16 -28.85
C ILE A 352 1.15 18.28 -29.84
N ASN A 353 1.72 19.47 -29.98
CA ASN A 353 2.94 19.69 -30.78
C ASN A 353 4.19 19.32 -29.97
N ASP A 354 4.45 18.03 -29.86
CA ASP A 354 5.65 17.53 -29.18
C ASP A 354 6.57 16.83 -30.19
N ALA A 355 7.73 17.43 -30.42
CA ALA A 355 8.79 16.91 -31.27
C ALA A 355 10.03 16.47 -30.49
N THR A 356 9.99 16.56 -29.16
CA THR A 356 11.09 16.30 -28.25
C THR A 356 10.87 14.98 -27.53
N PRO A 357 11.81 14.03 -27.58
CA PRO A 357 11.71 12.84 -26.74
C PRO A 357 11.78 13.20 -25.24
N PRO A 358 11.20 12.36 -24.37
CA PRO A 358 11.33 12.54 -22.93
C PRO A 358 12.79 12.55 -22.47
N SER A 359 13.05 13.23 -21.35
CA SER A 359 14.39 13.34 -20.78
C SER A 359 14.99 11.96 -20.46
N THR A 360 16.32 11.84 -20.56
CA THR A 360 16.99 10.58 -20.25
C THR A 360 16.81 10.26 -18.76
N ILE A 361 16.47 9.01 -18.45
CA ILE A 361 16.31 8.53 -17.08
C ILE A 361 17.68 8.63 -16.37
N ALA A 362 17.72 9.37 -15.26
CA ALA A 362 18.99 9.70 -14.60
C ALA A 362 19.64 8.49 -13.90
N THR A 363 18.84 7.63 -13.28
CA THR A 363 19.30 6.46 -12.53
C THR A 363 18.37 5.28 -12.75
N VAL A 364 18.95 4.13 -13.06
CA VAL A 364 18.29 2.82 -13.06
C VAL A 364 19.05 1.93 -12.06
N ASN A 365 18.34 1.32 -11.13
CA ASN A 365 18.87 0.44 -10.10
C ASN A 365 18.46 -1.01 -10.37
N ASP A 366 19.32 -1.98 -10.06
CA ASP A 366 19.01 -3.42 -10.16
C ASP A 366 18.28 -3.97 -8.91
N GLY A 367 17.42 -3.16 -8.33
CA GLY A 367 16.65 -3.46 -7.13
C GLY A 367 15.31 -2.72 -7.10
N ILE A 368 14.34 -3.23 -6.33
CA ILE A 368 13.00 -2.61 -6.18
C ILE A 368 13.06 -1.28 -5.40
N LEU A 369 14.10 -1.11 -4.57
CA LEU A 369 14.31 0.07 -3.75
C LEU A 369 15.35 0.98 -4.39
N VAL A 370 15.36 2.25 -3.97
CA VAL A 370 16.29 3.30 -4.44
C VAL A 370 17.77 2.92 -4.25
N ASN A 371 18.06 1.90 -3.43
CA ASN A 371 19.40 1.37 -3.20
C ASN A 371 19.67 0.22 -4.17
N ASP A 372 20.72 0.42 -4.95
CA ASP A 372 21.21 -0.56 -5.91
C ASP A 372 21.65 -1.88 -5.26
N SER A 373 21.44 -3.00 -5.95
CA SER A 373 21.75 -4.34 -5.47
C SER A 373 22.73 -5.03 -6.40
N THR A 374 23.90 -5.34 -5.85
CA THR A 374 25.02 -5.88 -6.63
C THR A 374 24.94 -7.38 -6.85
N THR A 375 24.19 -8.10 -6.01
CA THR A 375 24.07 -9.56 -6.08
C THR A 375 22.66 -10.05 -5.77
N THR A 376 22.28 -11.22 -6.29
CA THR A 376 21.04 -11.93 -5.98
C THR A 376 21.27 -13.44 -5.99
N TYR A 377 20.52 -14.18 -5.19
CA TYR A 377 20.47 -15.65 -5.29
C TYR A 377 19.33 -16.14 -6.18
N SER A 378 18.47 -15.24 -6.65
CA SER A 378 17.36 -15.63 -7.50
C SER A 378 17.81 -15.96 -8.92
N LYS A 379 17.32 -17.08 -9.44
CA LYS A 379 17.68 -17.61 -10.77
C LYS A 379 16.56 -17.46 -11.79
N ASP A 380 15.41 -16.96 -11.38
CA ASP A 380 14.20 -16.89 -12.20
C ASP A 380 13.51 -15.52 -12.19
N ARG A 381 14.05 -14.55 -11.45
CA ARG A 381 13.46 -13.22 -11.35
C ARG A 381 14.50 -12.15 -11.06
N LEU A 382 14.23 -10.94 -11.53
CA LEU A 382 15.00 -9.74 -11.24
C LEU A 382 14.04 -8.57 -11.04
N SER A 383 14.47 -7.59 -10.26
CA SER A 383 13.69 -6.38 -10.00
C SER A 383 14.52 -5.16 -10.32
N GLY A 384 13.89 -4.11 -10.80
CA GLY A 384 14.56 -2.84 -11.12
C GLY A 384 13.69 -1.65 -10.73
N SER A 385 14.33 -0.52 -10.45
CA SER A 385 13.66 0.75 -10.16
C SER A 385 14.40 1.91 -10.81
N TRP A 386 13.70 3.00 -11.09
CA TRP A 386 14.32 4.17 -11.72
C TRP A 386 13.65 5.47 -11.31
N ILE A 387 14.39 6.56 -11.49
CA ILE A 387 13.88 7.92 -11.27
C ILE A 387 12.99 8.32 -12.45
N ALA A 388 11.89 9.01 -12.16
CA ALA A 388 10.98 9.47 -13.20
C ALA A 388 11.69 10.36 -14.23
N SER A 389 11.44 10.08 -15.51
CA SER A 389 11.72 10.96 -16.63
C SER A 389 10.70 12.11 -16.65
N THR A 390 11.03 13.17 -17.39
CA THR A 390 10.20 14.35 -17.57
C THR A 390 10.07 14.68 -19.05
N ASP A 391 8.88 15.15 -19.42
CA ASP A 391 8.53 15.63 -20.75
C ASP A 391 7.55 16.78 -20.51
N ALA A 392 7.90 17.99 -20.94
CA ALA A 392 7.15 19.19 -20.57
C ALA A 392 5.96 19.43 -21.51
N GLU A 393 6.05 18.90 -22.72
CA GLU A 393 5.18 19.16 -23.85
C GLU A 393 3.97 18.22 -23.87
N SER A 394 4.20 16.90 -23.72
CA SER A 394 3.15 15.88 -23.76
C SER A 394 3.10 14.97 -22.52
N GLY A 395 4.07 15.08 -21.63
CA GLY A 395 4.17 14.31 -20.40
C GLY A 395 4.51 12.84 -20.65
N ILE A 396 4.79 12.10 -19.56
CA ILE A 396 5.12 10.67 -19.67
C ILE A 396 3.85 9.83 -19.83
N LYS A 397 3.78 9.07 -20.93
CA LYS A 397 2.74 8.09 -21.19
C LYS A 397 3.03 6.77 -20.49
N LYS A 398 4.24 6.24 -20.63
CA LYS A 398 4.68 4.98 -19.99
C LYS A 398 6.20 4.77 -20.01
N TYR A 399 6.68 3.77 -19.28
CA TYR A 399 8.04 3.27 -19.28
C TYR A 399 8.10 1.88 -19.91
N TRP A 400 9.24 1.60 -20.53
CA TRP A 400 9.59 0.29 -21.06
C TRP A 400 10.86 -0.18 -20.38
N TYR A 401 10.94 -1.47 -20.07
CA TYR A 401 12.19 -2.09 -19.58
C TYR A 401 12.52 -3.37 -20.35
N ALA A 402 13.80 -3.68 -20.40
CA ALA A 402 14.35 -4.94 -20.91
C ALA A 402 15.47 -5.42 -19.98
N ILE A 403 15.85 -6.70 -20.10
CA ILE A 403 16.93 -7.29 -19.31
C ILE A 403 17.91 -7.97 -20.28
N GLY A 404 19.19 -7.74 -20.05
CA GLY A 404 20.23 -8.43 -20.79
C GLY A 404 21.49 -8.74 -20.01
N THR A 405 22.36 -9.56 -20.60
CA THR A 405 23.63 -10.02 -20.01
C THR A 405 24.75 -8.97 -20.10
N THR A 406 24.53 -7.90 -20.86
CA THR A 406 25.37 -6.70 -20.93
C THR A 406 24.48 -5.45 -20.93
N ALA A 407 24.98 -4.31 -20.44
CA ALA A 407 24.24 -3.05 -20.45
C ALA A 407 23.70 -2.72 -21.87
N GLY A 408 22.37 -2.50 -21.96
CA GLY A 408 21.66 -2.19 -23.21
C GLY A 408 21.18 -3.41 -24.01
N ALA A 409 21.61 -4.63 -23.65
CA ALA A 409 21.14 -5.84 -24.31
C ALA A 409 19.72 -6.23 -23.85
N THR A 410 19.01 -6.98 -24.70
CA THR A 410 17.65 -7.46 -24.44
C THR A 410 17.55 -8.98 -24.64
N ASP A 411 18.65 -9.69 -24.43
CA ASP A 411 18.83 -11.12 -24.70
C ASP A 411 18.27 -12.03 -23.59
N THR A 412 17.98 -11.49 -22.41
CA THR A 412 17.32 -12.22 -21.30
C THR A 412 15.81 -11.95 -21.26
N LEU A 413 15.40 -10.69 -21.42
CA LEU A 413 14.00 -10.28 -21.53
C LEU A 413 13.90 -9.11 -22.54
N SER A 414 13.04 -9.27 -23.53
CA SER A 414 12.74 -8.22 -24.51
C SER A 414 11.94 -7.06 -23.88
N TRP A 415 11.86 -5.93 -24.59
CA TRP A 415 11.11 -4.75 -24.16
C TRP A 415 9.69 -5.09 -23.68
N THR A 416 9.43 -4.76 -22.42
CA THR A 416 8.16 -4.99 -21.72
C THR A 416 7.57 -3.64 -21.30
N ASP A 417 6.27 -3.48 -21.52
CA ASP A 417 5.50 -2.30 -21.13
C ASP A 417 5.27 -2.31 -19.60
N ASN A 418 5.68 -1.24 -18.92
CA ASN A 418 5.55 -1.09 -17.46
C ASN A 418 4.50 -0.04 -17.06
N GLY A 419 3.71 0.48 -18.01
CA GLY A 419 2.81 1.60 -17.76
C GLY A 419 3.57 2.80 -17.16
N LYS A 420 2.96 3.52 -16.21
CA LYS A 420 3.62 4.65 -15.53
C LYS A 420 4.42 4.24 -14.27
N LEU A 421 4.57 2.94 -14.02
CA LEU A 421 5.27 2.44 -12.84
C LEU A 421 6.77 2.71 -12.95
N LEU A 422 7.38 3.10 -11.83
CA LEU A 422 8.82 3.38 -11.71
C LEU A 422 9.63 2.19 -11.17
N LYS A 423 8.97 1.04 -11.04
CA LYS A 423 9.51 -0.22 -10.52
C LYS A 423 9.02 -1.35 -11.42
N ALA A 424 9.86 -2.36 -11.64
CA ALA A 424 9.53 -3.54 -12.42
C ALA A 424 9.96 -4.82 -11.71
N HIS A 425 9.15 -5.87 -11.87
CA HIS A 425 9.40 -7.22 -11.36
C HIS A 425 9.31 -8.21 -12.51
N ALA A 426 10.46 -8.60 -13.05
CA ALA A 426 10.55 -9.61 -14.07
C ALA A 426 10.63 -10.99 -13.42
N THR A 427 9.73 -11.90 -13.77
CA THR A 427 9.69 -13.29 -13.29
C THR A 427 9.71 -14.26 -14.46
N GLY A 428 9.92 -15.54 -14.20
CA GLY A 428 10.01 -16.57 -15.26
C GLY A 428 11.27 -16.44 -16.12
N LEU A 429 12.30 -15.77 -15.62
CA LEU A 429 13.60 -15.65 -16.27
C LEU A 429 14.37 -16.98 -16.16
N THR A 430 15.40 -17.13 -16.98
CA THR A 430 16.36 -18.24 -16.84
C THR A 430 17.74 -17.63 -16.65
N LEU A 431 18.15 -17.49 -15.39
CA LEU A 431 19.38 -16.80 -15.02
C LEU A 431 20.46 -17.80 -14.60
N SER A 432 21.63 -17.66 -15.19
CA SER A 432 22.82 -18.44 -14.88
C SER A 432 23.58 -17.84 -13.71
N ALA A 433 23.99 -18.69 -12.75
CA ALA A 433 24.89 -18.28 -11.67
C ALA A 433 26.27 -17.85 -12.22
N GLY A 434 26.87 -16.84 -11.60
CA GLY A 434 28.10 -16.19 -12.03
C GLY A 434 27.93 -15.15 -13.14
N MET A 435 26.71 -14.99 -13.69
CA MET A 435 26.43 -14.01 -14.75
C MET A 435 25.88 -12.70 -14.15
N ASN A 436 26.22 -11.58 -14.80
CA ASN A 436 25.64 -10.27 -14.52
C ASN A 436 24.46 -10.00 -15.46
N TYR A 437 23.41 -9.38 -14.92
CA TYR A 437 22.24 -8.93 -15.69
C TYR A 437 21.99 -7.45 -15.46
N TYR A 438 21.46 -6.77 -16.47
CA TYR A 438 21.28 -5.32 -16.49
C TYR A 438 19.84 -4.98 -16.86
N PHE A 439 19.18 -4.13 -16.08
CA PHE A 439 17.96 -3.46 -16.52
C PHE A 439 18.31 -2.34 -17.50
N THR A 440 17.59 -2.31 -18.61
CA THR A 440 17.63 -1.23 -19.60
C THR A 440 16.25 -0.59 -19.68
N VAL A 441 16.13 0.71 -19.41
CA VAL A 441 14.84 1.40 -19.29
C VAL A 441 14.77 2.62 -20.21
N LYS A 442 13.61 2.86 -20.81
CA LYS A 442 13.31 4.09 -21.57
C LYS A 442 11.89 4.57 -21.30
N ALA A 443 11.67 5.87 -21.41
CA ALA A 443 10.35 6.48 -21.28
C ALA A 443 9.72 6.73 -22.66
N GLU A 444 8.40 6.66 -22.74
CA GLU A 444 7.56 7.04 -23.89
C GLU A 444 6.68 8.22 -23.48
N ASN A 445 6.66 9.29 -24.27
CA ASN A 445 5.83 10.48 -24.01
C ASN A 445 4.42 10.36 -24.66
N GLY A 446 3.59 11.39 -24.50
CA GLY A 446 2.20 11.42 -24.95
C GLY A 446 2.02 11.23 -26.46
N VAL A 447 3.02 11.61 -27.27
CA VAL A 447 3.02 11.46 -28.73
C VAL A 447 3.77 10.21 -29.23
N GLY A 448 4.33 9.40 -28.32
CA GLY A 448 4.98 8.13 -28.64
C GLY A 448 6.48 8.20 -28.93
N LEU A 449 7.14 9.34 -28.67
CA LEU A 449 8.60 9.47 -28.75
C LEU A 449 9.27 8.80 -27.55
N MET A 450 10.47 8.24 -27.77
CA MET A 450 11.19 7.43 -26.79
C MET A 450 12.45 8.14 -26.29
N SER A 451 12.67 8.16 -24.98
CA SER A 451 13.94 8.61 -24.41
C SER A 451 15.12 7.73 -24.85
N VAL A 452 16.33 8.23 -24.69
CA VAL A 452 17.54 7.38 -24.76
C VAL A 452 17.45 6.31 -23.65
N PRO A 453 17.75 5.03 -23.95
CA PRO A 453 17.78 3.98 -22.92
C PRO A 453 18.87 4.24 -21.88
N ALA A 454 18.50 4.14 -20.61
CA ALA A 454 19.43 4.14 -19.48
C ALA A 454 19.60 2.72 -18.93
N ASN A 455 20.80 2.42 -18.43
CA ASN A 455 21.14 1.10 -17.92
C ASN A 455 21.43 1.18 -16.43
N SER A 456 21.14 0.10 -15.73
CA SER A 456 21.68 -0.14 -14.41
C SER A 456 23.16 -0.55 -14.47
N ASN A 457 23.79 -0.71 -13.31
CA ASN A 457 25.21 -1.07 -13.17
C ASN A 457 25.47 -2.59 -13.07
N GLY A 458 24.42 -3.40 -12.99
CA GLY A 458 24.42 -4.84 -13.12
C GLY A 458 24.27 -5.58 -11.78
N ILE A 459 23.49 -6.67 -11.80
CA ILE A 459 23.32 -7.60 -10.67
C ILE A 459 23.88 -8.98 -10.98
N THR A 460 24.77 -9.48 -10.11
CA THR A 460 25.36 -10.81 -10.24
C THR A 460 24.47 -11.89 -9.61
N VAL A 461 24.13 -12.92 -10.38
CA VAL A 461 23.42 -14.09 -9.83
C VAL A 461 24.41 -15.03 -9.15
N LEU A 462 24.21 -15.34 -7.88
CA LEU A 462 25.08 -16.21 -7.09
C LEU A 462 24.60 -17.67 -7.15
N ASN A 463 25.53 -18.62 -6.95
CA ASN A 463 25.22 -20.05 -7.15
C ASN A 463 24.45 -20.68 -5.98
N THR A 464 24.96 -20.54 -4.76
CA THR A 464 24.42 -21.18 -3.55
C THR A 464 24.48 -20.23 -2.37
N ARG A 465 23.44 -20.23 -1.53
CA ARG A 465 23.41 -19.44 -0.30
C ARG A 465 24.29 -20.08 0.78
N PRO A 466 25.24 -19.36 1.38
CA PRO A 466 26.09 -19.92 2.44
C PRO A 466 25.32 -20.23 3.74
N ASP A 467 24.17 -19.60 3.94
CA ASP A 467 23.29 -19.72 5.10
C ASP A 467 22.11 -20.66 4.86
N GLU A 468 22.10 -21.44 3.78
CA GLU A 468 20.98 -22.34 3.42
C GLU A 468 20.56 -23.28 4.57
N TYR A 469 21.48 -23.59 5.48
CA TYR A 469 21.27 -24.45 6.66
C TYR A 469 20.46 -23.81 7.80
N VAL A 470 20.33 -22.48 7.86
CA VAL A 470 19.55 -21.80 8.93
C VAL A 470 18.07 -21.63 8.57
N TRP A 471 17.70 -21.88 7.32
CA TRP A 471 16.34 -21.63 6.87
C TRP A 471 15.31 -22.56 7.53
N LEU A 472 14.10 -22.03 7.77
CA LEU A 472 12.94 -22.79 8.21
C LEU A 472 11.91 -22.86 7.07
N HIS A 473 11.12 -23.92 7.04
CA HIS A 473 10.03 -24.08 6.08
C HIS A 473 8.81 -24.73 6.73
N ALA A 474 7.62 -24.39 6.25
CA ALA A 474 6.38 -25.04 6.59
C ALA A 474 6.18 -26.29 5.73
N ASP A 475 5.94 -27.42 6.38
CA ASP A 475 5.71 -28.70 5.72
C ASP A 475 4.77 -29.56 6.56
N ASP A 476 3.70 -30.06 5.94
CA ASP A 476 2.53 -30.64 6.60
C ASP A 476 1.99 -29.70 7.69
N LYS A 477 1.78 -30.22 8.91
CA LYS A 477 1.32 -29.47 10.08
C LYS A 477 2.43 -28.90 10.95
N TYR A 478 3.67 -28.87 10.46
CA TYR A 478 4.85 -28.51 11.24
C TYR A 478 5.70 -27.43 10.56
N ILE A 479 6.42 -26.67 11.39
CA ILE A 479 7.59 -25.93 10.93
C ILE A 479 8.78 -26.89 11.03
N LYS A 480 9.59 -26.97 9.97
CA LYS A 480 10.73 -27.86 9.89
C LYS A 480 12.00 -27.08 9.62
N ARG A 481 13.13 -27.61 10.11
CA ARG A 481 14.45 -27.10 9.79
C ARG A 481 14.80 -27.34 8.32
N SER A 482 15.69 -26.51 7.79
CA SER A 482 16.25 -26.68 6.46
C SER A 482 16.74 -28.11 6.21
N PRO A 483 16.52 -28.68 5.01
CA PRO A 483 17.09 -29.97 4.63
C PRO A 483 18.62 -29.96 4.59
N TYR A 484 19.24 -28.78 4.65
CA TYR A 484 20.69 -28.58 4.62
C TYR A 484 21.31 -28.35 6.00
N CYS A 485 20.52 -28.42 7.08
CA CYS A 485 21.03 -28.28 8.45
C CYS A 485 21.59 -29.60 9.02
N THR A 486 22.16 -29.56 10.24
CA THR A 486 22.72 -30.75 10.92
C THR A 486 21.68 -31.80 11.30
N LYS A 487 20.40 -31.41 11.33
CA LYS A 487 19.24 -32.30 11.53
C LYS A 487 18.16 -32.03 10.46
N PRO A 488 18.39 -32.47 9.21
CA PRO A 488 17.53 -32.16 8.07
C PRO A 488 16.06 -32.46 8.33
N ASN A 489 15.18 -31.50 8.03
CA ASN A 489 13.71 -31.63 8.15
C ASN A 489 13.20 -32.04 9.54
N GLU A 490 14.00 -31.88 10.60
CA GLU A 490 13.51 -32.05 11.97
C GLU A 490 12.43 -31.00 12.27
N ILE A 491 11.38 -31.39 12.98
CA ILE A 491 10.35 -30.46 13.46
C ILE A 491 11.03 -29.41 14.35
N TRP A 492 10.86 -28.15 13.98
CA TRP A 492 11.29 -27.01 14.75
C TRP A 492 10.09 -26.42 15.49
N GLN A 493 10.25 -26.19 16.79
CA GLN A 493 9.24 -25.56 17.62
C GLN A 493 9.83 -24.29 18.24
N GLY A 494 9.20 -23.16 17.93
CA GLY A 494 9.55 -21.89 18.53
C GLY A 494 9.16 -21.84 20.01
N ALA A 495 10.10 -21.47 20.85
CA ALA A 495 9.91 -21.12 22.26
C ALA A 495 10.40 -19.68 22.40
N GLY A 496 9.44 -18.75 22.39
CA GLY A 496 9.72 -17.37 22.12
C GLY A 496 9.16 -16.37 23.10
N VAL A 497 9.60 -15.13 22.92
CA VAL A 497 9.21 -13.95 23.69
C VAL A 497 9.11 -12.76 22.74
N CYS A 498 8.23 -11.83 23.04
CA CYS A 498 8.12 -10.57 22.32
C CYS A 498 9.15 -9.56 22.85
N TYR A 499 9.78 -8.85 21.93
CA TYR A 499 10.55 -7.65 22.22
C TYR A 499 9.81 -6.44 21.66
N ARG A 500 9.41 -5.55 22.58
CA ARG A 500 8.83 -4.25 22.29
C ARG A 500 9.68 -3.19 22.99
N GLY A 501 10.68 -2.66 22.30
CA GLY A 501 11.65 -1.72 22.90
C GLY A 501 12.26 -0.76 21.89
N GLU A 502 12.18 0.53 22.19
CA GLU A 502 12.74 1.62 21.37
C GLU A 502 14.22 1.94 21.72
N GLY A 503 14.87 1.08 22.51
CA GLY A 503 16.16 1.37 23.17
C GLY A 503 17.43 1.29 22.30
N GLY A 504 17.30 1.04 21.00
CA GLY A 504 18.43 0.94 20.05
C GLY A 504 19.37 -0.27 20.27
N ALA A 505 20.54 -0.24 19.62
CA ALA A 505 21.47 -1.39 19.50
C ALA A 505 22.01 -1.95 20.84
N THR A 506 22.24 -1.10 21.84
CA THR A 506 22.79 -1.53 23.13
C THR A 506 21.77 -2.34 23.94
N ALA A 507 20.49 -1.98 23.86
CA ALA A 507 19.41 -2.75 24.48
C ALA A 507 19.19 -4.09 23.75
N ALA A 508 19.34 -4.10 22.43
CA ALA A 508 19.22 -5.30 21.60
C ALA A 508 20.26 -6.39 21.93
N ALA A 509 21.55 -6.03 22.08
CA ALA A 509 22.59 -7.00 22.42
C ALA A 509 22.42 -7.61 23.82
N ALA A 510 22.04 -6.79 24.81
CA ALA A 510 21.75 -7.26 26.16
C ALA A 510 20.54 -8.21 26.17
N PHE A 511 19.46 -7.83 25.47
CA PHE A 511 18.28 -8.66 25.36
C PHE A 511 18.56 -9.99 24.64
N ALA A 512 19.28 -9.99 23.52
CA ALA A 512 19.61 -11.22 22.80
C ALA A 512 20.44 -12.18 23.68
N THR A 513 21.33 -11.64 24.51
CA THR A 513 22.12 -12.45 25.44
C THR A 513 21.25 -13.03 26.56
N TRP A 514 20.34 -12.21 27.11
CA TRP A 514 19.33 -12.68 28.06
C TRP A 514 18.43 -13.76 27.45
N ALA A 515 17.95 -13.57 26.22
CA ALA A 515 17.14 -14.55 25.50
C ALA A 515 17.91 -15.87 25.36
N LYS A 516 19.20 -15.83 25.00
CA LYS A 516 20.06 -17.02 24.90
C LYS A 516 20.20 -17.74 26.23
N SER A 517 20.45 -17.02 27.32
CA SER A 517 20.63 -17.61 28.65
C SER A 517 19.34 -18.24 29.19
N HIS A 518 18.18 -17.78 28.71
CA HIS A 518 16.85 -18.31 29.07
C HIS A 518 16.31 -19.30 28.04
N HIS A 519 17.17 -19.86 27.18
CA HIS A 519 16.79 -20.87 26.18
C HIS A 519 15.68 -20.43 25.20
N VAL A 520 15.49 -19.12 25.03
CA VAL A 520 14.66 -18.57 23.95
C VAL A 520 15.33 -18.92 22.63
N ASN A 521 14.54 -19.48 21.70
CA ASN A 521 15.04 -19.86 20.38
C ASN A 521 14.39 -19.06 19.24
N CYS A 522 13.39 -18.23 19.55
CA CYS A 522 12.69 -17.37 18.62
C CYS A 522 12.24 -16.07 19.31
N VAL A 523 12.37 -14.92 18.68
CA VAL A 523 11.90 -13.63 19.22
C VAL A 523 10.93 -12.99 18.25
N ARG A 524 9.78 -12.55 18.78
CA ARG A 524 8.86 -11.69 18.05
C ARG A 524 9.33 -10.25 18.17
N ILE A 525 9.64 -9.61 17.04
CA ILE A 525 10.00 -8.20 17.00
C ILE A 525 8.75 -7.43 16.61
N SER A 526 8.11 -6.84 17.61
CA SER A 526 6.87 -6.09 17.42
C SER A 526 7.17 -4.62 17.21
N TYR A 527 6.69 -4.06 16.09
CA TYR A 527 6.84 -2.65 15.77
C TYR A 527 5.54 -2.10 15.17
N ASN A 528 5.23 -0.83 15.46
CA ASN A 528 4.09 -0.17 14.84
C ASN A 528 4.50 0.35 13.46
N CYS A 529 3.80 -0.06 12.41
CA CYS A 529 4.19 0.14 11.02
C CYS A 529 3.70 1.49 10.51
N ILE A 530 2.54 1.93 11.02
CA ILE A 530 1.85 3.11 10.52
C ILE A 530 2.00 4.26 11.53
N LYS A 531 2.33 5.45 11.01
CA LYS A 531 2.28 6.75 11.72
C LYS A 531 3.18 6.96 12.95
N THR A 532 3.92 5.96 13.45
CA THR A 532 4.70 6.09 14.71
C THR A 532 6.22 6.19 14.53
N HIS A 533 6.81 5.53 13.53
CA HIS A 533 8.27 5.49 13.35
C HIS A 533 8.79 6.17 12.07
N GLY A 534 7.91 6.89 11.35
CA GLY A 534 8.22 7.47 10.05
C GLY A 534 8.42 6.38 8.97
N PRO A 535 9.13 6.69 7.87
CA PRO A 535 9.35 5.72 6.79
C PRO A 535 10.03 4.44 7.30
N ILE A 536 9.62 3.27 6.81
CA ILE A 536 10.10 1.94 7.23
C ILE A 536 11.62 1.79 7.31
N GLN A 537 12.38 2.52 6.49
CA GLN A 537 13.85 2.51 6.50
C GLN A 537 14.42 2.99 7.84
N THR A 538 13.76 3.98 8.44
CA THR A 538 14.10 4.52 9.76
C THR A 538 13.84 3.47 10.83
N ALA A 539 12.70 2.77 10.74
CA ALA A 539 12.35 1.71 11.68
C ALA A 539 13.34 0.54 11.63
N ILE A 540 13.72 0.12 10.42
CA ILE A 540 14.73 -0.92 10.20
C ILE A 540 16.07 -0.52 10.81
N THR A 541 16.56 0.67 10.48
CA THR A 541 17.89 1.13 10.90
C THR A 541 18.00 1.28 12.42
N ASN A 542 16.94 1.79 13.07
CA ASN A 542 17.01 2.19 14.47
C ASN A 542 16.50 1.13 15.45
N TYR A 543 15.57 0.26 15.04
CA TYR A 543 14.85 -0.62 15.95
C TYR A 543 14.90 -2.10 15.52
N ILE A 544 14.62 -2.42 14.26
CA ILE A 544 14.47 -3.82 13.82
C ILE A 544 15.82 -4.49 13.55
N ASP A 545 16.64 -3.94 12.65
CA ASP A 545 17.89 -4.59 12.21
C ASP A 545 18.92 -4.74 13.34
N PRO A 546 19.14 -3.75 14.23
CA PRO A 546 20.04 -3.94 15.36
C PRO A 546 19.69 -5.14 16.24
N LEU A 547 18.40 -5.43 16.41
CA LEU A 547 17.93 -6.60 17.15
C LEU A 547 18.06 -7.89 16.35
N VAL A 548 17.71 -7.89 15.07
CA VAL A 548 17.92 -9.05 14.18
C VAL A 548 19.39 -9.47 14.20
N GLN A 549 20.33 -8.52 14.03
CA GLN A 549 21.76 -8.82 14.05
C GLN A 549 22.23 -9.34 15.42
N ALA A 550 21.72 -8.79 16.52
CA ALA A 550 22.05 -9.26 17.87
C ALA A 550 21.56 -10.68 18.14
N LEU A 551 20.33 -11.01 17.72
CA LEU A 551 19.75 -12.36 17.86
C LEU A 551 20.44 -13.37 16.95
N LYS A 552 20.76 -12.99 15.71
CA LYS A 552 21.58 -13.76 14.78
C LYS A 552 22.93 -14.13 15.37
N ALA A 553 23.62 -13.19 16.03
CA ALA A 553 24.89 -13.47 16.71
C ALA A 553 24.75 -14.52 17.82
N GLN A 554 23.56 -14.63 18.43
CA GLN A 554 23.22 -15.64 19.43
C GLN A 554 22.57 -16.91 18.85
N GLN A 555 22.43 -16.99 17.52
CA GLN A 555 21.73 -18.07 16.82
C GLN A 555 20.28 -18.26 17.30
N ILE A 556 19.57 -17.14 17.48
CA ILE A 556 18.15 -17.08 17.85
C ILE A 556 17.38 -16.56 16.64
N TYR A 557 16.29 -17.23 16.27
CA TYR A 557 15.43 -16.76 15.18
C TYR A 557 14.67 -15.51 15.59
N SER A 558 14.33 -14.66 14.63
CA SER A 558 13.38 -13.56 14.84
C SER A 558 12.26 -13.61 13.81
N TYR A 559 11.04 -13.20 14.16
CA TYR A 559 10.04 -12.85 13.16
C TYR A 559 9.56 -11.43 13.40
N ILE A 560 9.30 -10.73 12.30
CA ILE A 560 8.92 -9.32 12.30
C ILE A 560 7.40 -9.27 12.32
N ASP A 561 6.85 -8.57 13.29
CA ASP A 561 5.41 -8.37 13.48
C ASP A 561 5.05 -6.92 13.18
N CYS A 562 4.18 -6.73 12.19
CA CYS A 562 3.54 -5.45 11.96
C CYS A 562 2.37 -5.28 12.93
N HIS A 563 2.61 -4.50 13.99
CA HIS A 563 1.74 -4.38 15.14
C HIS A 563 0.54 -3.44 14.90
N GLU A 564 -0.35 -3.85 13.99
CA GLU A 564 -1.49 -3.07 13.51
C GLU A 564 -2.82 -3.83 13.64
N TYR A 565 -3.92 -3.10 13.48
CA TYR A 565 -5.30 -3.59 13.68
C TYR A 565 -6.12 -3.76 12.38
N MET A 566 -5.50 -3.56 11.22
CA MET A 566 -6.15 -3.65 9.89
C MET A 566 -7.34 -2.68 9.71
N VAL A 567 -7.23 -1.47 10.25
CA VAL A 567 -8.22 -0.38 10.17
C VAL A 567 -7.50 0.96 10.00
N ASP A 568 -8.18 1.95 9.41
CA ASP A 568 -7.64 3.31 9.29
C ASP A 568 -7.63 4.04 10.64
N TYR A 569 -6.58 4.82 10.88
CA TYR A 569 -6.48 5.64 12.09
C TYR A 569 -7.30 6.93 11.96
N THR A 570 -8.30 7.11 12.83
CA THR A 570 -9.06 8.37 12.96
C THR A 570 -8.40 9.40 13.87
N HIS A 571 -7.36 8.99 14.60
CA HIS A 571 -6.55 9.78 15.53
C HIS A 571 -5.12 9.21 15.57
N LEU A 572 -4.14 9.99 16.03
CA LEU A 572 -2.76 9.50 16.13
C LEU A 572 -2.66 8.35 17.15
N PRO A 573 -1.80 7.34 16.94
CA PRO A 573 -1.63 6.21 17.87
C PRO A 573 -1.28 6.63 19.31
N SER A 574 -0.71 7.84 19.49
CA SER A 574 -0.40 8.41 20.80
C SER A 574 -1.62 8.88 21.61
N GLU A 575 -2.82 8.91 21.02
CA GLU A 575 -4.04 9.49 21.63
C GLU A 575 -5.03 8.42 22.16
N GLY A 576 -4.77 7.12 21.98
CA GLY A 576 -5.63 6.04 22.47
C GLY A 576 -5.18 4.65 21.99
N TYR A 577 -5.44 3.60 22.80
CA TYR A 577 -4.93 2.23 22.57
C TYR A 577 -5.65 1.46 21.44
N SER A 578 -6.67 2.03 20.78
CA SER A 578 -7.39 1.32 19.70
C SER A 578 -7.81 2.25 18.56
N PRO A 579 -7.37 2.02 17.31
CA PRO A 579 -7.84 2.78 16.16
C PRO A 579 -9.31 2.48 15.84
N ASP A 580 -10.12 3.52 15.59
CA ASP A 580 -11.58 3.44 15.44
C ASP A 580 -12.09 3.77 14.02
N GLY A 581 -11.26 3.61 12.99
CA GLY A 581 -11.66 3.88 11.61
C GLY A 581 -12.24 2.70 10.83
N PRO A 582 -12.58 2.92 9.55
CA PRO A 582 -13.01 1.88 8.62
C PRO A 582 -11.96 0.76 8.50
N GLY A 583 -12.42 -0.47 8.28
CA GLY A 583 -11.52 -1.58 7.96
C GLY A 583 -10.92 -1.44 6.56
N TRP A 584 -9.67 -1.88 6.40
CA TRP A 584 -8.98 -1.82 5.12
C TRP A 584 -9.66 -2.68 4.05
N ASP A 585 -9.61 -2.19 2.81
CA ASP A 585 -10.00 -2.91 1.59
C ASP A 585 -8.88 -2.78 0.54
N VAL A 586 -8.12 -3.84 0.31
CA VAL A 586 -7.02 -3.83 -0.67
C VAL A 586 -7.48 -3.68 -2.13
N GLU A 587 -8.78 -3.81 -2.44
CA GLU A 587 -9.30 -3.48 -3.77
C GLU A 587 -9.45 -1.96 -3.97
N HIS A 588 -9.59 -1.21 -2.88
CA HIS A 588 -9.69 0.25 -2.85
C HIS A 588 -8.88 0.80 -1.65
N PRO A 589 -7.55 0.66 -1.67
CA PRO A 589 -6.73 0.88 -0.47
C PRO A 589 -6.81 2.34 -0.03
N SER A 590 -7.01 2.54 1.28
CA SER A 590 -6.72 3.81 1.95
C SER A 590 -5.22 4.10 1.96
N GLU A 591 -4.83 5.30 2.39
CA GLU A 591 -3.41 5.66 2.54
C GLU A 591 -2.68 4.71 3.52
N ASP A 592 -3.28 4.45 4.69
CA ASP A 592 -2.75 3.53 5.71
C ASP A 592 -2.62 2.09 5.17
N CYS A 593 -3.62 1.62 4.40
CA CYS A 593 -3.58 0.30 3.77
C CYS A 593 -2.50 0.21 2.69
N GLN A 594 -2.30 1.26 1.90
CA GLN A 594 -1.26 1.30 0.88
C GLN A 594 0.13 1.39 1.51
N GLU A 595 0.31 2.19 2.57
CA GLU A 595 1.56 2.26 3.34
C GLU A 595 1.94 0.89 3.91
N TRP A 596 0.98 0.16 4.50
CA TRP A 596 1.20 -1.21 4.97
C TRP A 596 1.67 -2.18 3.88
N LEU A 597 1.08 -2.12 2.68
CA LEU A 597 1.51 -2.94 1.54
C LEU A 597 2.94 -2.57 1.08
N ASP A 598 3.24 -1.28 1.02
CA ASP A 598 4.54 -0.77 0.57
C ASP A 598 5.65 -1.11 1.57
N ASP A 599 5.36 -1.02 2.88
CA ASP A 599 6.27 -1.37 3.97
C ASP A 599 6.61 -2.87 3.97
N TRP A 600 5.61 -3.74 3.75
CA TRP A 600 5.85 -5.18 3.65
C TRP A 600 6.67 -5.56 2.42
N GLU A 601 6.43 -4.91 1.28
CA GLU A 601 7.31 -5.08 0.11
C GLU A 601 8.75 -4.67 0.43
N TYR A 602 8.93 -3.57 1.16
CA TYR A 602 10.25 -3.11 1.60
C TYR A 602 10.93 -4.10 2.55
N LEU A 603 10.23 -4.54 3.60
CA LEU A 603 10.77 -5.48 4.59
C LEU A 603 11.13 -6.83 3.97
N ALA A 604 10.24 -7.37 3.13
CA ALA A 604 10.52 -8.60 2.37
C ALA A 604 11.77 -8.43 1.52
N TYR A 605 11.92 -7.29 0.84
CA TYR A 605 13.13 -7.03 0.06
C TYR A 605 14.39 -6.97 0.91
N TYR A 606 14.33 -6.27 2.04
CA TYR A 606 15.47 -6.06 2.92
C TYR A 606 15.94 -7.39 3.54
N TYR A 607 14.99 -8.22 3.99
CA TYR A 607 15.30 -9.44 4.72
C TYR A 607 15.27 -10.71 3.88
N LYS A 608 14.84 -10.74 2.61
CA LYS A 608 14.79 -11.95 1.75
C LYS A 608 16.04 -12.83 1.83
N ASP A 609 17.20 -12.19 2.05
CA ASP A 609 18.52 -12.81 2.14
C ASP A 609 19.07 -12.96 3.58
N GLU A 610 18.21 -12.98 4.61
CA GLU A 610 18.58 -13.17 6.01
C GLU A 610 17.83 -14.34 6.66
N GLY A 611 18.38 -15.56 6.64
CA GLY A 611 17.68 -16.75 7.15
C GLY A 611 17.53 -16.85 8.67
N TRP A 612 18.15 -15.96 9.45
CA TRP A 612 17.88 -15.85 10.90
C TRP A 612 16.59 -15.08 11.20
N VAL A 613 16.07 -14.34 10.22
CA VAL A 613 14.66 -13.99 10.22
C VAL A 613 13.89 -15.26 9.85
N MET A 614 13.10 -15.79 10.78
CA MET A 614 12.22 -16.93 10.53
C MET A 614 11.14 -16.55 9.51
N GLY A 615 10.61 -15.32 9.61
CA GLY A 615 9.46 -14.94 8.81
C GLY A 615 8.81 -13.62 9.20
N TYR A 616 7.60 -13.42 8.67
CA TYR A 616 6.83 -12.18 8.71
C TYR A 616 5.42 -12.43 9.25
N GLU A 617 5.03 -11.79 10.34
CA GLU A 617 3.65 -11.73 10.83
C GLU A 617 2.98 -10.46 10.29
N LEU A 618 2.10 -10.65 9.30
CA LEU A 618 1.66 -9.53 8.45
C LEU A 618 0.84 -8.47 9.19
N CYS A 619 0.14 -8.85 10.25
CA CYS A 619 -0.70 -7.97 11.05
C CYS A 619 -1.04 -8.66 12.38
N ASN A 620 -0.81 -7.96 13.49
CA ASN A 620 -0.99 -8.46 14.85
C ASN A 620 -2.45 -8.80 15.20
N GLU A 621 -3.36 -7.84 15.13
CA GLU A 621 -4.72 -7.99 15.67
C GLU A 621 -5.78 -7.34 14.76
N PRO A 622 -6.03 -7.91 13.56
CA PRO A 622 -7.14 -7.43 12.74
C PRO A 622 -8.42 -7.36 13.58
N LYS A 623 -9.07 -6.19 13.66
CA LYS A 623 -10.33 -6.02 14.40
C LYS A 623 -11.40 -7.02 13.94
N SER A 624 -12.53 -7.12 14.63
CA SER A 624 -13.59 -8.10 14.32
C SER A 624 -14.32 -7.84 12.98
N PHE A 625 -13.65 -8.12 11.86
CA PHE A 625 -14.22 -8.07 10.51
C PHE A 625 -15.43 -9.00 10.42
N GLY A 626 -16.56 -8.53 9.87
CA GLY A 626 -17.81 -9.30 9.89
C GLY A 626 -18.56 -9.27 11.24
N GLY A 627 -18.09 -8.46 12.20
CA GLY A 627 -18.71 -8.16 13.49
C GLY A 627 -18.89 -6.65 13.71
N ASN A 628 -18.30 -6.10 14.77
CA ASN A 628 -18.48 -4.71 15.21
C ASN A 628 -17.76 -3.64 14.36
N THR A 629 -16.90 -4.03 13.42
CA THR A 629 -16.22 -3.09 12.51
C THR A 629 -17.13 -2.75 11.32
N PRO A 630 -17.51 -1.47 11.10
CA PRO A 630 -18.48 -1.08 10.08
C PRO A 630 -18.13 -1.58 8.67
N ASN A 631 -19.10 -2.16 7.97
CA ASN A 631 -19.03 -2.54 6.55
C ASN A 631 -17.88 -3.50 6.16
N THR A 632 -17.39 -4.31 7.10
CA THR A 632 -16.32 -5.29 6.85
C THR A 632 -16.83 -6.72 6.80
N THR A 633 -16.11 -7.62 6.13
CA THR A 633 -16.44 -9.07 6.06
C THR A 633 -15.20 -9.94 6.29
N TYR A 634 -15.39 -11.22 6.68
CA TYR A 634 -14.28 -12.18 6.78
C TYR A 634 -13.49 -12.32 5.47
N ALA A 635 -14.17 -12.19 4.33
CA ALA A 635 -13.55 -12.23 3.01
C ALA A 635 -12.62 -11.04 2.78
N MET A 636 -12.98 -9.84 3.25
CA MET A 636 -12.11 -8.65 3.15
C MET A 636 -10.83 -8.83 3.97
N CYS A 637 -10.93 -9.28 5.22
CA CYS A 637 -9.75 -9.57 6.06
C CYS A 637 -8.83 -10.60 5.38
N ARG A 638 -9.40 -11.69 4.85
CA ARG A 638 -8.65 -12.70 4.09
C ARG A 638 -7.99 -12.11 2.83
N ASN A 639 -8.71 -11.30 2.06
CA ASN A 639 -8.19 -10.67 0.85
C ASN A 639 -7.02 -9.73 1.15
N ASN A 640 -7.08 -8.99 2.25
CA ASN A 640 -5.99 -8.12 2.70
C ASN A 640 -4.70 -8.93 2.94
N PHE A 641 -4.79 -10.02 3.72
CA PHE A 641 -3.66 -10.93 3.93
C PHE A 641 -3.14 -11.56 2.63
N ILE A 642 -4.04 -12.06 1.77
CA ILE A 642 -3.65 -12.69 0.49
C ILE A 642 -2.93 -11.69 -0.43
N LYS A 643 -3.41 -10.45 -0.51
CA LYS A 643 -2.79 -9.42 -1.35
C LYS A 643 -1.38 -9.08 -0.88
N CYS A 644 -1.20 -8.89 0.42
CA CYS A 644 0.12 -8.61 1.00
C CYS A 644 1.06 -9.80 0.83
N LEU A 645 0.59 -11.03 1.11
CA LEU A 645 1.35 -12.26 0.82
C LEU A 645 1.79 -12.33 -0.64
N GLN A 646 0.90 -12.06 -1.60
CA GLN A 646 1.23 -12.05 -3.03
C GLN A 646 2.29 -11.00 -3.38
N ASN A 647 2.24 -9.81 -2.76
CA ASN A 647 3.24 -8.78 -2.93
C ASN A 647 4.60 -9.23 -2.40
N ILE A 648 4.64 -9.78 -1.18
CA ILE A 648 5.84 -10.39 -0.59
C ILE A 648 6.39 -11.48 -1.51
N ARG A 649 5.56 -12.41 -2.01
CA ARG A 649 6.00 -13.53 -2.86
C ARG A 649 6.57 -13.12 -4.23
N LYS A 650 6.34 -11.88 -4.69
CA LYS A 650 7.06 -11.33 -5.86
C LYS A 650 8.55 -11.12 -5.55
N ILE A 651 8.88 -10.88 -4.29
CA ILE A 651 10.20 -10.45 -3.82
C ILE A 651 10.90 -11.59 -3.06
N ASP A 652 10.17 -12.26 -2.17
CA ASP A 652 10.67 -13.26 -1.24
C ASP A 652 9.78 -14.50 -1.24
N THR A 653 10.34 -15.60 -1.71
CA THR A 653 9.65 -16.89 -1.83
C THR A 653 9.98 -17.87 -0.72
N LYS A 654 10.89 -17.50 0.18
CA LYS A 654 11.55 -18.45 1.06
C LYS A 654 11.19 -18.26 2.53
N HIS A 655 10.92 -17.03 2.99
CA HIS A 655 10.49 -16.82 4.37
C HIS A 655 9.11 -17.43 4.63
N ILE A 656 8.94 -17.91 5.87
CA ILE A 656 7.63 -18.25 6.40
C ILE A 656 6.82 -16.97 6.52
N VAL A 657 5.57 -16.98 6.07
CA VAL A 657 4.64 -15.89 6.33
C VAL A 657 3.61 -16.37 7.35
N LEU A 658 3.59 -15.69 8.50
CA LEU A 658 2.64 -15.91 9.58
C LEU A 658 1.36 -15.11 9.28
N LEU A 659 0.27 -15.84 9.09
CA LEU A 659 -1.02 -15.28 8.73
C LEU A 659 -1.97 -15.34 9.91
N GLY A 660 -2.28 -14.17 10.47
CA GLY A 660 -3.29 -14.02 11.51
C GLY A 660 -4.70 -14.24 11.00
N ASN A 661 -5.68 -13.74 11.75
CA ASN A 661 -7.09 -13.92 11.44
C ASN A 661 -7.95 -12.79 12.04
N ASN A 662 -9.24 -12.77 11.72
CA ASN A 662 -10.14 -11.71 12.17
C ASN A 662 -10.43 -11.81 13.68
N GLY A 663 -10.76 -10.67 14.29
CA GLY A 663 -11.18 -10.63 15.69
C GLY A 663 -10.00 -10.79 16.64
N TYR A 664 -8.97 -9.97 16.48
CA TYR A 664 -7.80 -9.95 17.36
C TYR A 664 -7.01 -11.26 17.30
N THR A 665 -6.94 -11.86 16.10
CA THR A 665 -6.15 -13.08 15.85
C THR A 665 -6.54 -14.26 16.76
N ASN A 666 -7.79 -14.33 17.22
CA ASN A 666 -8.24 -15.36 18.15
C ASN A 666 -8.38 -16.76 17.47
N PRO A 667 -8.38 -17.87 18.25
CA PRO A 667 -8.49 -19.22 17.68
C PRO A 667 -9.75 -19.51 16.84
N GLN A 668 -10.90 -18.93 17.18
CA GLN A 668 -12.16 -19.09 16.42
C GLN A 668 -12.09 -18.34 15.08
N GLY A 669 -11.43 -17.19 15.06
CA GLY A 669 -11.24 -16.35 13.88
C GLY A 669 -10.51 -17.09 12.76
N LEU A 670 -9.65 -18.07 13.06
CA LEU A 670 -9.00 -18.94 12.06
C LEU A 670 -9.99 -19.58 11.10
N ILE A 671 -11.04 -20.23 11.63
CA ILE A 671 -12.05 -20.91 10.80
C ILE A 671 -12.90 -19.88 10.05
N ASN A 672 -13.27 -18.78 10.70
CA ASN A 672 -14.09 -17.74 10.07
C ASN A 672 -13.36 -17.05 8.91
N THR A 673 -12.07 -16.73 9.06
CA THR A 673 -11.27 -16.09 8.00
C THR A 673 -10.91 -17.06 6.88
N TRP A 674 -10.43 -18.26 7.21
CA TRP A 674 -9.71 -19.13 6.25
C TRP A 674 -10.51 -20.34 5.75
N VAL A 675 -11.68 -20.63 6.33
CA VAL A 675 -12.50 -21.80 6.00
C VAL A 675 -13.91 -21.42 5.56
N THR A 676 -14.57 -20.51 6.29
CA THR A 676 -15.97 -20.15 6.02
C THR A 676 -16.12 -19.47 4.66
N GLY A 677 -16.97 -20.05 3.80
CA GLY A 677 -17.23 -19.53 2.45
C GLY A 677 -16.07 -19.70 1.46
N VAL A 678 -15.04 -20.47 1.81
CA VAL A 678 -13.88 -20.77 0.95
C VAL A 678 -14.04 -22.15 0.29
N PRO A 679 -13.73 -22.32 -1.02
CA PRO A 679 -13.72 -23.63 -1.66
C PRO A 679 -12.78 -24.63 -0.97
N ASP A 680 -13.15 -25.91 -0.91
CA ASP A 680 -12.40 -26.92 -0.15
C ASP A 680 -10.91 -27.01 -0.50
N ALA A 681 -10.56 -26.82 -1.78
CA ALA A 681 -9.17 -26.87 -2.24
C ALA A 681 -8.30 -25.67 -1.77
N GLU A 682 -8.93 -24.56 -1.37
CA GLU A 682 -8.28 -23.30 -1.00
C GLU A 682 -8.27 -23.06 0.52
N LYS A 683 -9.06 -23.84 1.28
CA LYS A 683 -9.14 -23.72 2.75
C LYS A 683 -7.76 -23.84 3.39
N LEU A 684 -7.33 -22.78 4.08
CA LEU A 684 -6.01 -22.67 4.71
C LEU A 684 -4.83 -22.94 3.73
N ARG A 685 -4.99 -22.65 2.43
CA ARG A 685 -3.94 -22.84 1.39
C ARG A 685 -3.73 -21.61 0.50
N PRO A 686 -3.48 -20.40 1.06
CA PRO A 686 -3.38 -19.17 0.28
C PRO A 686 -2.08 -18.99 -0.53
N ASP A 687 -1.05 -19.82 -0.31
CA ASP A 687 0.33 -19.57 -0.76
C ASP A 687 0.83 -20.50 -1.88
N ALA A 688 -0.05 -20.95 -2.78
CA ALA A 688 0.40 -21.76 -3.92
C ALA A 688 1.30 -20.94 -4.87
N PRO A 689 2.40 -21.49 -5.42
CA PRO A 689 2.90 -22.86 -5.26
C PRO A 689 3.92 -23.05 -4.12
N TYR A 690 4.20 -22.01 -3.33
CA TYR A 690 5.25 -22.02 -2.30
C TYR A 690 4.88 -22.86 -1.08
N HIS A 691 3.60 -22.85 -0.70
CA HIS A 691 3.04 -23.56 0.44
C HIS A 691 3.80 -23.31 1.76
N ASN A 692 4.37 -22.12 1.92
CA ASN A 692 5.27 -21.80 3.03
C ASN A 692 4.67 -20.75 3.97
N VAL A 693 3.43 -20.99 4.40
CA VAL A 693 2.67 -20.17 5.35
C VAL A 693 2.40 -20.92 6.64
N VAL A 694 2.36 -20.19 7.74
CA VAL A 694 1.99 -20.69 9.08
C VAL A 694 0.83 -19.84 9.57
N PHE A 695 -0.22 -20.44 10.11
CA PHE A 695 -1.34 -19.65 10.63
C PHE A 695 -1.11 -19.26 12.08
N ALA A 696 -1.24 -17.97 12.35
CA ALA A 696 -1.04 -17.38 13.67
C ALA A 696 -2.36 -17.33 14.46
N PHE A 697 -2.25 -17.49 15.77
CA PHE A 697 -3.32 -17.22 16.72
C PHE A 697 -2.79 -16.64 18.02
N HIS A 698 -3.62 -15.86 18.71
CA HIS A 698 -3.32 -15.33 20.04
C HIS A 698 -3.98 -16.21 21.10
N GLY A 699 -3.20 -16.58 22.11
CA GLY A 699 -3.62 -17.35 23.27
C GLY A 699 -4.19 -16.49 24.39
N TYR A 700 -4.89 -15.39 24.09
CA TYR A 700 -5.57 -14.60 25.11
C TYR A 700 -7.00 -15.09 25.34
N LEU A 701 -7.39 -15.21 26.60
CA LEU A 701 -8.80 -15.27 26.95
C LEU A 701 -9.26 -13.88 27.35
N GLY A 702 -9.92 -13.25 26.37
CA GLY A 702 -10.96 -12.25 26.55
C GLY A 702 -10.55 -10.78 26.40
N ASP A 703 -11.26 -10.13 25.48
CA ASP A 703 -11.61 -8.73 25.62
C ASP A 703 -13.15 -8.63 25.69
N THR A 704 -13.61 -8.26 26.88
CA THR A 704 -14.86 -7.55 27.27
C THR A 704 -16.29 -8.01 26.87
N ASP A 705 -16.56 -8.90 25.92
CA ASP A 705 -17.96 -9.33 25.61
C ASP A 705 -18.29 -10.80 25.92
N VAL A 706 -17.27 -11.66 26.02
CA VAL A 706 -17.46 -13.09 26.31
C VAL A 706 -17.51 -13.36 27.83
N TYR A 707 -16.91 -12.48 28.65
CA TYR A 707 -16.79 -12.70 30.09
C TYR A 707 -18.08 -12.47 30.90
N LEU A 708 -19.01 -11.64 30.42
CA LEU A 708 -20.21 -11.30 31.21
C LEU A 708 -21.41 -12.24 30.99
N SER A 709 -21.39 -13.12 29.97
CA SER A 709 -22.49 -14.05 29.70
C SER A 709 -22.23 -15.50 30.13
N TRP A 710 -21.08 -15.81 30.72
CA TRP A 710 -20.56 -17.18 30.73
C TRP A 710 -20.27 -17.78 32.10
N ASN A 711 -21.06 -17.39 33.09
CA ASN A 711 -20.97 -17.85 34.47
C ASN A 711 -21.33 -19.35 34.70
N ASN A 712 -21.12 -20.27 33.72
CA ASN A 712 -21.54 -21.67 33.86
C ASN A 712 -20.81 -22.76 33.02
N ASN A 713 -19.61 -22.55 32.45
CA ASN A 713 -18.94 -23.63 31.70
C ASN A 713 -17.42 -23.80 32.03
N PRO A 714 -16.94 -24.97 32.49
CA PRO A 714 -15.67 -25.08 33.21
C PRO A 714 -14.39 -25.45 32.42
N SER A 715 -14.14 -24.95 31.19
CA SER A 715 -12.80 -25.10 30.54
C SER A 715 -12.60 -24.27 29.25
N GLU A 716 -12.22 -23.00 29.36
CA GLU A 716 -11.96 -22.10 28.20
C GLU A 716 -10.74 -22.54 27.36
N VAL A 717 -9.77 -23.23 27.96
CA VAL A 717 -8.64 -23.85 27.26
C VAL A 717 -9.09 -25.00 26.35
N ASP A 718 -10.10 -25.78 26.73
CA ASP A 718 -10.63 -26.82 25.85
C ASP A 718 -11.28 -26.22 24.59
N TYR A 719 -11.95 -25.06 24.72
CA TYR A 719 -12.53 -24.35 23.57
C TYR A 719 -11.46 -23.87 22.58
N ALA A 720 -10.40 -23.21 23.05
CA ALA A 720 -9.29 -22.80 22.18
C ALA A 720 -8.59 -24.02 21.55
N ASN A 721 -8.36 -25.07 22.33
CA ASN A 721 -7.81 -26.34 21.86
C ASN A 721 -8.65 -26.95 20.74
N ASP A 722 -9.98 -26.87 20.81
CA ASP A 722 -10.85 -27.47 19.80
C ASP A 722 -10.65 -26.80 18.44
N TYR A 723 -10.60 -25.47 18.35
CA TYR A 723 -10.37 -24.77 17.07
C TYR A 723 -8.94 -24.94 16.56
N VAL A 724 -7.94 -24.83 17.43
CA VAL A 724 -6.52 -25.03 17.06
C VAL A 724 -6.29 -26.46 16.57
N SER A 725 -6.81 -27.45 17.29
CA SER A 725 -6.71 -28.87 16.92
C SER A 725 -7.51 -29.19 15.67
N LEU A 726 -8.71 -28.62 15.53
CA LEU A 726 -9.54 -28.76 14.33
C LEU A 726 -8.79 -28.21 13.11
N ALA A 727 -8.22 -27.00 13.20
CA ALA A 727 -7.46 -26.39 12.12
C ALA A 727 -6.23 -27.25 11.75
N GLN A 728 -5.36 -27.53 12.71
CA GLN A 728 -4.10 -28.25 12.48
C GLN A 728 -4.32 -29.67 11.95
N ASN A 729 -5.24 -30.44 12.57
CA ASN A 729 -5.40 -31.86 12.26
C ASN A 729 -6.34 -32.13 11.09
N THR A 730 -7.37 -31.29 10.87
CA THR A 730 -8.30 -31.49 9.75
C THR A 730 -7.69 -31.03 8.44
N TYR A 731 -6.98 -29.90 8.46
CA TYR A 731 -6.46 -29.28 7.22
C TYR A 731 -4.97 -29.54 6.99
N ASN A 732 -4.27 -30.15 7.95
CA ASN A 732 -2.84 -30.48 7.91
C ASN A 732 -1.98 -29.25 7.58
N VAL A 733 -2.10 -28.21 8.41
CA VAL A 733 -1.39 -26.93 8.26
C VAL A 733 -0.65 -26.57 9.54
N PRO A 734 0.50 -25.87 9.46
CA PRO A 734 1.25 -25.47 10.64
C PRO A 734 0.62 -24.26 11.31
N LEU A 735 0.68 -24.25 12.64
CA LEU A 735 0.18 -23.16 13.48
C LEU A 735 1.31 -22.59 14.34
N TYR A 736 1.18 -21.32 14.74
CA TYR A 736 2.05 -20.67 15.71
C TYR A 736 1.23 -19.78 16.64
N CYS A 737 1.45 -19.88 17.95
CA CYS A 737 0.87 -18.98 18.95
C CYS A 737 1.74 -17.73 19.06
N THR A 738 1.46 -16.69 18.29
CA THR A 738 2.34 -15.51 18.19
C THR A 738 2.23 -14.58 19.40
N GLU A 739 1.20 -14.76 20.23
CA GLU A 739 1.00 -13.98 21.44
C GLU A 739 0.30 -14.78 22.55
N THR A 740 0.84 -14.75 23.78
CA THR A 740 0.22 -15.32 24.98
C THR A 740 0.83 -14.72 26.26
N GLY A 741 0.15 -14.83 27.40
CA GLY A 741 0.75 -14.57 28.72
C GLY A 741 0.86 -13.11 29.17
N HIS A 742 0.07 -12.19 28.60
CA HIS A 742 -0.02 -10.79 29.07
C HIS A 742 -0.75 -10.68 30.40
N GLU A 743 -0.27 -9.77 31.24
CA GLU A 743 -0.75 -9.59 32.61
C GLU A 743 -2.10 -8.86 32.67
N GLU A 744 -2.45 -8.06 31.67
CA GLU A 744 -3.64 -7.19 31.68
C GLU A 744 -4.89 -7.83 31.08
N THR A 745 -4.77 -8.90 30.29
CA THR A 745 -5.91 -9.55 29.61
C THR A 745 -6.79 -10.40 30.54
N ALA A 746 -6.44 -10.49 31.81
CA ALA A 746 -7.32 -11.03 32.85
C ALA A 746 -7.61 -9.92 33.85
N GLY A 747 -8.52 -9.03 33.46
CA GLY A 747 -9.00 -7.93 34.30
C GLY A 747 -9.66 -8.41 35.61
N THR A 748 -9.93 -9.71 35.74
CA THR A 748 -10.47 -10.34 36.95
C THR A 748 -9.77 -11.69 37.20
N GLY A 749 -9.04 -11.80 38.31
CA GLY A 749 -8.33 -13.03 38.72
C GLY A 749 -7.05 -12.75 39.50
N THR A 750 -6.60 -13.70 40.31
CA THR A 750 -5.28 -13.61 40.98
C THR A 750 -4.16 -13.83 39.95
N GLU A 751 -2.94 -13.39 40.26
CA GLU A 751 -1.76 -13.67 39.42
C GLU A 751 -1.56 -15.17 39.17
N ASP A 752 -1.85 -16.02 40.16
CA ASP A 752 -1.80 -17.49 40.03
C ASP A 752 -2.72 -18.03 38.93
N VAL A 753 -3.95 -17.51 38.83
CA VAL A 753 -4.91 -17.91 37.79
C VAL A 753 -4.39 -17.53 36.41
N ARG A 754 -3.79 -16.34 36.28
CA ARG A 754 -3.17 -15.85 35.03
C ARG A 754 -1.98 -16.70 34.61
N ARG A 755 -1.13 -17.10 35.56
CA ARG A 755 0.05 -17.97 35.31
C ARG A 755 -0.35 -19.40 34.97
N GLN A 756 -1.36 -19.97 35.63
CA GLN A 756 -1.90 -21.29 35.28
C GLN A 756 -2.42 -21.32 33.85
N TYR A 757 -3.10 -20.27 33.42
CA TYR A 757 -3.59 -20.16 32.05
C TYR A 757 -2.44 -20.07 31.02
N GLN A 758 -1.41 -19.26 31.30
CA GLN A 758 -0.20 -19.21 30.48
C GLN A 758 0.46 -20.59 30.34
N MET A 759 0.57 -21.34 31.44
CA MET A 759 1.11 -22.71 31.43
C MET A 759 0.27 -23.66 30.57
N GLN A 760 -1.06 -23.62 30.72
CA GLN A 760 -1.99 -24.47 29.97
C GLN A 760 -1.95 -24.22 28.45
N ASN A 761 -1.74 -22.97 28.02
CA ASN A 761 -1.53 -22.65 26.61
C ASN A 761 -0.22 -23.23 26.05
N ILE A 762 0.86 -23.15 26.83
CA ILE A 762 2.14 -23.73 26.44
C ILE A 762 2.00 -25.26 26.37
N GLU A 763 1.32 -25.89 27.33
CA GLU A 763 1.02 -27.32 27.32
C GLU A 763 0.22 -27.75 26.08
N MET A 764 -0.81 -26.99 25.72
CA MET A 764 -1.57 -27.16 24.47
C MET A 764 -0.63 -27.14 23.25
N CYS A 765 0.28 -26.18 23.18
CA CYS A 765 1.21 -26.07 22.06
C CYS A 765 2.20 -27.24 21.99
N TYR A 766 2.62 -27.77 23.15
CA TYR A 766 3.53 -28.92 23.23
C TYR A 766 2.88 -30.27 22.98
N GLY A 767 1.59 -30.44 23.30
CA GLY A 767 0.88 -31.68 23.05
C GLY A 767 1.09 -32.81 24.05
N LYS A 768 1.40 -32.49 25.31
CA LYS A 768 1.67 -33.48 26.36
C LYS A 768 0.62 -33.43 27.49
N ASP A 769 0.41 -34.58 28.15
CA ASP A 769 -0.50 -34.70 29.31
C ASP A 769 0.10 -33.99 30.55
N THR A 770 -0.70 -33.13 31.16
CA THR A 770 -0.36 -32.25 32.30
C THR A 770 0.10 -33.00 33.56
N THR A 771 -0.19 -34.30 33.66
CA THR A 771 0.14 -35.11 34.86
C THR A 771 1.62 -35.44 35.00
N THR A 772 2.39 -35.38 33.91
CA THR A 772 3.84 -35.67 33.91
C THR A 772 4.66 -34.72 33.05
N PHE A 773 4.05 -33.78 32.32
CA PHE A 773 4.77 -32.80 31.51
C PHE A 773 5.82 -32.02 32.31
N TRP A 774 5.47 -31.63 33.54
CA TRP A 774 6.38 -30.94 34.46
C TRP A 774 7.36 -31.88 35.17
N ASN A 775 7.18 -33.21 35.13
CA ASN A 775 8.17 -34.15 35.66
C ASN A 775 9.40 -34.15 34.74
N GLY A 776 10.41 -33.38 35.12
CA GLY A 776 11.62 -33.17 34.32
C GLY A 776 11.59 -31.90 33.45
N PHE A 777 10.58 -31.04 33.60
CA PHE A 777 10.62 -29.70 33.01
C PHE A 777 11.53 -28.80 33.87
N PRO A 778 12.40 -27.97 33.27
CA PRO A 778 13.29 -27.07 34.02
C PRO A 778 12.46 -26.12 34.90
N GLY A 779 12.50 -26.30 36.23
CA GLY A 779 11.69 -25.52 37.17
C GLY A 779 10.67 -26.29 38.01
N SER A 780 10.57 -27.62 37.88
CA SER A 780 9.79 -28.41 38.86
C SER A 780 10.54 -28.52 40.19
N GLY A 781 10.33 -27.56 41.09
CA GLY A 781 10.74 -27.68 42.49
C GLY A 781 10.06 -28.88 43.18
N PRO A 782 10.54 -29.31 44.36
CA PRO A 782 10.10 -30.54 45.02
C PRO A 782 8.65 -30.58 45.52
N ARG A 783 7.94 -29.45 45.53
CA ARG A 783 6.52 -29.46 45.86
C ARG A 783 5.73 -29.83 44.61
N LYS A 784 5.29 -31.09 44.58
CA LYS A 784 4.11 -31.51 43.82
C LYS A 784 2.93 -30.63 44.25
N VAL A 785 2.73 -29.49 43.59
CA VAL A 785 1.49 -28.73 43.77
C VAL A 785 0.42 -29.48 42.99
N VAL A 786 -0.27 -30.38 43.70
CA VAL A 786 -1.48 -31.02 43.20
C VAL A 786 -2.58 -29.97 43.27
N PHE A 787 -2.69 -29.12 42.25
CA PHE A 787 -3.90 -28.34 42.05
C PHE A 787 -5.02 -29.30 41.67
N THR A 788 -6.18 -29.19 42.33
CA THR A 788 -7.38 -29.95 42.00
C THR A 788 -7.73 -29.76 40.53
N ARG A 789 -7.66 -30.86 39.78
CA ARG A 789 -7.86 -30.98 38.33
C ARG A 789 -9.04 -30.14 37.81
N PRO A 790 -8.94 -29.52 36.62
CA PRO A 790 -10.13 -29.28 35.80
C PRO A 790 -10.67 -30.64 35.34
N ILE A 791 -11.99 -30.79 35.41
CA ILE A 791 -12.72 -32.02 35.17
C ILE A 791 -12.56 -32.43 33.70
N LYS A 792 -11.83 -33.53 33.44
CA LYS A 792 -11.94 -34.32 32.20
C LYS A 792 -13.39 -34.78 32.08
N GLY A 793 -14.19 -34.14 31.23
CA GLY A 793 -15.59 -34.51 31.13
C GLY A 793 -16.40 -33.78 30.06
N SER A 794 -16.11 -33.99 28.77
CA SER A 794 -17.20 -34.27 27.83
C SER A 794 -16.66 -35.05 26.62
N THR A 795 -17.35 -36.14 26.27
CA THR A 795 -17.02 -37.11 25.22
C THR A 795 -17.81 -36.82 23.94
N LEU A 796 -17.93 -35.56 23.52
CA LEU A 796 -18.69 -35.22 22.32
C LEU A 796 -17.89 -34.29 21.39
N LEU A 797 -17.22 -34.95 20.42
CA LEU A 797 -16.72 -34.46 19.10
C LEU A 797 -15.27 -33.91 18.99
N TYR A 798 -14.27 -34.74 19.36
CA TYR A 798 -12.78 -34.60 19.28
C TYR A 798 -12.18 -34.09 17.93
N PRO A 799 -11.01 -33.38 17.90
CA PRO A 799 -9.67 -33.95 18.20
C PRO A 799 -8.79 -33.20 19.24
N LYS A 800 -8.03 -33.99 20.02
CA LYS A 800 -6.73 -33.72 20.67
C LYS A 800 -5.76 -34.83 20.17
N PRO A 801 -4.41 -34.77 20.25
CA PRO A 801 -3.54 -33.72 20.76
C PRO A 801 -2.85 -32.94 19.61
N THR A 802 -2.92 -31.61 19.70
CA THR A 802 -1.95 -30.68 19.11
C THR A 802 -0.54 -31.03 19.56
N GLY A 803 0.49 -30.60 18.84
CA GLY A 803 1.87 -30.82 19.28
C GLY A 803 2.87 -30.14 18.35
N HIS A 804 4.00 -29.72 18.92
CA HIS A 804 5.04 -28.97 18.21
C HIS A 804 4.57 -27.66 17.56
N ILE A 805 3.60 -26.98 18.19
CA ILE A 805 3.19 -25.61 17.82
C ILE A 805 4.17 -24.65 18.49
N GLY A 806 4.77 -23.74 17.72
CA GLY A 806 5.63 -22.70 18.29
C GLY A 806 4.81 -21.66 19.04
N TRP A 807 5.42 -20.99 20.03
CA TRP A 807 4.74 -19.98 20.85
C TRP A 807 5.64 -18.80 21.22
N SER A 808 5.04 -17.63 21.44
CA SER A 808 5.72 -16.42 21.94
C SER A 808 4.95 -15.76 23.06
N ILE A 809 5.62 -15.49 24.19
CA ILE A 809 5.04 -14.74 25.32
C ILE A 809 5.13 -13.23 25.06
N TRP A 810 4.04 -12.49 25.27
CA TRP A 810 3.98 -11.06 24.97
C TRP A 810 4.77 -10.17 25.94
N SER A 811 4.72 -10.44 27.25
CA SER A 811 5.59 -9.73 28.19
C SER A 811 6.11 -10.63 29.30
N ALA A 812 7.43 -10.55 29.52
CA ALA A 812 8.00 -10.66 30.85
C ALA A 812 8.19 -9.21 31.31
N ARG A 813 7.58 -8.76 32.43
CA ARG A 813 7.85 -7.42 32.97
C ARG A 813 9.35 -7.13 33.02
N GLY A 814 9.76 -6.10 32.28
CA GLY A 814 11.12 -5.57 32.23
C GLY A 814 11.36 -4.42 31.24
N SER A 815 10.30 -3.76 30.76
CA SER A 815 10.39 -2.68 29.76
C SER A 815 10.87 -1.33 30.31
N ALA A 816 11.32 -1.26 31.56
CA ALA A 816 12.11 -0.14 32.06
C ALA A 816 13.58 -0.57 32.20
N LYS A 817 14.47 0.39 31.96
CA LYS A 817 15.94 0.33 31.88
C LYS A 817 16.69 -0.43 33.00
N GLU A 818 15.99 -1.01 34.00
CA GLU A 818 16.55 -1.57 35.23
C GLU A 818 16.04 -2.97 35.68
N GLY A 819 15.22 -3.72 34.92
CA GLY A 819 14.66 -4.96 35.49
C GLY A 819 14.44 -6.12 34.53
N PHE A 820 15.40 -7.05 34.43
CA PHE A 820 15.15 -8.38 33.86
C PHE A 820 15.37 -9.52 34.89
N GLU A 821 15.50 -9.20 36.18
CA GLU A 821 15.51 -10.17 37.28
C GLU A 821 14.61 -9.71 38.44
N HIS A 822 13.78 -10.63 38.92
CA HIS A 822 13.10 -10.69 40.24
C HIS A 822 13.08 -9.39 41.06
N GLY A 823 11.92 -8.73 41.08
CA GLY A 823 11.59 -7.76 42.13
C GLY A 823 10.87 -8.45 43.27
N VAL A 824 11.60 -8.91 44.30
CA VAL A 824 11.02 -9.15 45.62
C VAL A 824 11.95 -8.48 46.63
N SER A 825 11.48 -7.41 47.27
CA SER A 825 12.04 -6.98 48.55
C SER A 825 11.29 -7.73 49.64
N THR A 826 12.00 -8.25 50.64
CA THR A 826 11.38 -8.82 51.85
C THR A 826 11.08 -7.75 52.90
N ASN A 827 11.20 -6.46 52.55
CA ASN A 827 10.93 -5.37 53.47
C ASN A 827 9.44 -5.04 53.44
N ALA A 828 8.80 -5.21 54.60
CA ALA A 828 7.43 -4.75 54.79
C ALA A 828 7.34 -3.23 54.59
N ASP A 829 6.22 -2.78 54.05
CA ASP A 829 5.82 -1.39 54.16
C ASP A 829 5.61 -1.01 55.64
N SER A 830 5.36 0.27 55.91
CA SER A 830 5.13 0.80 57.26
C SER A 830 3.97 0.13 58.03
N ASP A 831 3.18 -0.72 57.36
CA ASP A 831 2.00 -1.39 57.88
C ASP A 831 2.20 -2.91 58.10
N GLY A 832 3.39 -3.45 57.87
CA GLY A 832 3.76 -4.82 58.26
C GLY A 832 3.33 -5.93 57.29
N ASN A 833 3.00 -5.60 56.03
CA ASN A 833 2.68 -6.59 55.00
C ASN A 833 3.93 -7.12 54.29
N VAL A 834 4.05 -8.46 54.12
CA VAL A 834 5.02 -9.06 53.18
C VAL A 834 4.37 -9.10 51.80
N ALA A 835 4.99 -8.45 50.81
CA ALA A 835 4.56 -8.58 49.42
C ALA A 835 4.70 -10.03 48.96
N GLY A 836 3.69 -10.57 48.27
CA GLY A 836 3.63 -11.97 47.83
C GLY A 836 4.90 -12.43 47.12
N GLU A 837 5.36 -13.62 47.49
CA GLU A 837 6.59 -14.23 46.99
C GLU A 837 6.41 -14.72 45.55
N ASN A 838 7.22 -14.20 44.62
CA ASN A 838 7.11 -14.45 43.18
C ASN A 838 8.30 -15.28 42.67
N ILE A 839 8.02 -16.30 41.84
CA ILE A 839 9.02 -17.13 41.17
C ILE A 839 8.74 -17.15 39.66
N CYS A 840 9.66 -16.59 38.86
CA CYS A 840 9.71 -16.76 37.41
C CYS A 840 10.87 -17.71 37.10
N ILE A 841 10.64 -18.88 36.52
CA ILE A 841 11.74 -19.84 36.22
C ILE A 841 11.72 -20.27 34.76
N VAL A 842 12.82 -19.94 34.07
CA VAL A 842 13.35 -20.72 32.95
C VAL A 842 14.80 -21.10 33.30
N CYS A 843 15.02 -22.25 33.97
CA CYS A 843 16.35 -22.81 34.29
C CYS A 843 16.26 -24.31 34.70
N GLY A 844 17.25 -25.14 34.32
CA GLY A 844 17.43 -26.54 34.77
C GLY A 844 18.72 -26.69 35.59
N SER A 845 18.99 -27.70 36.43
CA SER A 845 18.36 -28.98 36.78
C SER A 845 18.90 -29.50 38.15
N GLN A 846 18.20 -30.48 38.74
CA GLN A 846 18.61 -31.49 39.76
C GLN A 846 18.28 -31.27 41.26
N ASN A 847 17.30 -32.08 41.71
CA ASN A 847 17.03 -32.66 43.05
C ASN A 847 17.30 -31.86 44.34
N THR A 848 16.23 -31.57 45.10
CA THR A 848 16.18 -31.61 46.59
C THR A 848 14.72 -31.56 47.05
N ALA A 849 14.35 -32.22 48.17
CA ALA A 849 13.00 -32.29 48.74
C ALA A 849 12.77 -31.30 49.90
N LEU A 850 11.52 -30.86 50.16
CA LEU A 850 11.13 -30.04 51.33
C LEU A 850 9.94 -30.69 52.07
N GLU A 851 10.12 -30.99 53.36
CA GLU A 851 9.07 -31.42 54.30
C GLU A 851 8.44 -30.19 54.99
N GLU A 852 7.12 -30.24 55.24
CA GLU A 852 6.42 -29.27 56.09
C GLU A 852 5.60 -30.05 57.14
N ASN A 853 5.94 -29.86 58.41
CA ASN A 853 5.24 -30.48 59.54
C ASN A 853 3.93 -29.73 59.82
N GLY A 854 2.84 -30.39 59.42
CA GLY A 854 1.40 -30.18 59.66
C GLY A 854 0.88 -29.04 60.54
N ALA A 855 -0.18 -28.38 60.03
CA ALA A 855 -1.48 -28.22 60.71
C ALA A 855 -2.52 -27.65 59.72
N TRP A 856 -3.79 -27.98 59.96
CA TRP A 856 -4.95 -27.71 59.10
C TRP A 856 -5.75 -26.47 59.59
N TYR A 857 -6.33 -25.69 58.64
CA TYR A 857 -7.42 -24.69 58.74
C TYR A 857 -7.23 -23.33 59.49
N MET A 858 -7.54 -22.25 58.75
CA MET A 858 -8.16 -20.93 59.07
C MET A 858 -7.47 -19.80 59.91
N ASP A 859 -7.61 -18.57 59.39
CA ASP A 859 -7.63 -17.19 59.95
C ASP A 859 -6.41 -16.52 60.68
N ILE A 860 -6.03 -15.34 60.13
CA ILE A 860 -5.50 -14.07 60.72
C ILE A 860 -4.18 -14.11 61.58
N TRP A 861 -3.10 -13.52 61.00
CA TRP A 861 -1.84 -12.89 61.51
C TRP A 861 -1.34 -13.21 62.95
N PRO A 862 -0.02 -13.49 63.22
CA PRO A 862 1.15 -12.70 62.80
C PRO A 862 2.44 -13.47 62.43
N TRP A 863 3.31 -12.80 61.65
CA TRP A 863 4.77 -12.98 61.46
C TRP A 863 5.40 -14.39 61.65
N ALA A 864 5.77 -15.03 60.54
CA ALA A 864 6.78 -16.08 60.50
C ALA A 864 7.82 -15.76 59.42
N ALA A 865 9.04 -15.45 59.84
CA ALA A 865 10.19 -15.23 58.96
C ALA A 865 10.53 -16.53 58.19
N GLN A 866 10.56 -16.48 56.86
CA GLN A 866 10.93 -17.63 56.03
C GLN A 866 12.37 -17.49 55.52
N LYS A 867 13.18 -18.53 55.74
CA LYS A 867 14.53 -18.67 55.19
C LYS A 867 14.50 -19.85 54.22
N ILE A 868 14.61 -19.61 52.91
CA ILE A 868 14.74 -20.67 51.90
C ILE A 868 16.24 -20.93 51.69
N VAL A 869 16.75 -22.07 52.17
CA VAL A 869 18.17 -22.43 52.07
C VAL A 869 18.35 -23.56 51.05
N SER A 870 19.29 -23.40 50.11
CA SER A 870 19.78 -24.46 49.21
C SER A 870 21.19 -24.93 49.66
N ALA A 871 21.27 -25.86 50.62
CA ALA A 871 22.54 -26.50 51.00
C ALA A 871 22.33 -27.92 51.62
N PRO A 872 23.34 -28.82 51.58
CA PRO A 872 23.31 -30.10 52.31
C PRO A 872 23.36 -29.87 53.84
N PRO A 873 22.95 -30.85 54.67
CA PRO A 873 22.72 -30.62 56.08
C PRO A 873 24.05 -30.45 56.80
N GLU A 874 24.22 -29.35 57.53
CA GLU A 874 24.61 -29.35 58.94
C GLU A 874 24.77 -27.91 59.48
N THR A 875 24.33 -27.73 60.72
CA THR A 875 24.44 -26.56 61.62
C THR A 875 23.36 -25.47 61.58
N THR A 876 22.68 -25.41 62.72
CA THR A 876 21.70 -24.44 63.21
C THR A 876 22.24 -23.01 63.30
N GLY A 877 21.46 -22.00 62.87
CA GLY A 877 21.75 -20.58 63.12
C GLY A 877 20.61 -19.64 62.75
N SER A 878 20.25 -18.75 63.69
CA SER A 878 19.10 -17.84 63.77
C SER A 878 18.90 -16.80 62.64
N VAL A 879 17.69 -16.24 62.66
CA VAL A 879 17.09 -15.13 61.89
C VAL A 879 17.95 -13.85 61.87
N VAL A 880 18.07 -13.18 60.71
CA VAL A 880 18.67 -11.83 60.60
C VAL A 880 17.86 -10.96 59.60
N THR A 881 17.62 -9.71 59.97
CA THR A 881 17.26 -8.59 59.07
C THR A 881 18.43 -8.34 58.10
N SER A 882 18.20 -8.25 56.79
CA SER A 882 19.26 -8.41 55.79
C SER A 882 20.12 -7.15 55.57
N ASP A 883 21.09 -6.90 56.44
CA ASP A 883 22.15 -5.91 56.22
C ASP A 883 23.06 -6.31 55.05
N PRO A 884 23.61 -5.34 54.27
CA PRO A 884 24.56 -5.63 53.19
C PRO A 884 25.81 -6.33 53.73
N SER A 885 26.17 -7.46 53.14
CA SER A 885 27.27 -8.33 53.61
C SER A 885 28.38 -8.52 52.58
N ALA A 886 28.02 -8.66 51.30
CA ALA A 886 28.97 -8.97 50.24
C ALA A 886 28.59 -8.32 48.90
N VAL A 887 29.54 -8.40 47.97
CA VAL A 887 29.37 -8.01 46.58
C VAL A 887 29.51 -9.25 45.71
N ILE A 888 28.56 -9.49 44.82
CA ILE A 888 28.69 -10.47 43.75
C ILE A 888 29.12 -9.72 42.48
N CYS A 889 30.23 -10.16 41.88
CA CYS A 889 30.72 -9.64 40.60
C CYS A 889 30.63 -10.77 39.58
N THR A 890 29.87 -10.56 38.50
CA THR A 890 29.72 -11.56 37.43
C THR A 890 30.03 -10.94 36.08
N ALA A 891 30.54 -11.75 35.16
CA ALA A 891 30.73 -11.38 33.77
C ALA A 891 29.72 -12.16 32.93
N ILE A 892 29.04 -11.47 32.00
CA ILE A 892 28.06 -12.11 31.12
C ILE A 892 28.71 -13.20 30.25
N SER A 893 29.92 -12.92 29.75
CA SER A 893 30.71 -13.91 29.01
C SER A 893 31.86 -14.42 29.85
N SER A 894 31.97 -15.74 30.00
CA SER A 894 33.12 -16.41 30.62
C SER A 894 34.26 -16.67 29.63
N LEU A 895 34.06 -16.39 28.33
CA LEU A 895 35.00 -16.63 27.24
C LEU A 895 34.92 -15.51 26.19
N LEU A 896 36.05 -14.92 25.81
CA LEU A 896 36.14 -13.87 24.79
C LEU A 896 37.33 -14.13 23.85
N LEU A 897 37.34 -13.55 22.65
CA LEU A 897 38.54 -13.53 21.79
C LEU A 897 39.49 -12.42 22.21
N ALA A 898 40.79 -12.73 22.27
CA ALA A 898 41.85 -11.75 22.48
C ALA A 898 42.20 -11.03 21.17
N ASP A 899 41.24 -10.31 20.58
CA ASP A 899 41.41 -9.59 19.32
C ASP A 899 41.56 -8.07 19.49
N GLY A 900 41.51 -7.58 20.74
CA GLY A 900 41.57 -6.16 21.05
C GLY A 900 40.26 -5.42 20.87
N ASN A 901 39.16 -6.08 20.52
CA ASN A 901 37.88 -5.46 20.18
C ASN A 901 36.68 -6.03 20.94
N GLN A 902 36.73 -7.28 21.39
CA GLN A 902 35.61 -7.88 22.12
C GLN A 902 35.31 -7.20 23.45
N THR A 903 34.03 -7.11 23.79
CA THR A 903 33.55 -6.53 25.06
C THR A 903 32.60 -7.48 25.77
N THR A 904 32.48 -7.32 27.09
CA THR A 904 31.42 -7.96 27.88
C THR A 904 30.98 -7.04 29.02
N LEU A 905 29.72 -7.16 29.41
CA LEU A 905 29.21 -6.53 30.61
C LEU A 905 29.73 -7.26 31.86
N ILE A 906 30.05 -6.47 32.87
CA ILE A 906 30.32 -6.87 34.25
C ILE A 906 29.18 -6.34 35.10
N GLU A 907 28.53 -7.24 35.83
CA GLU A 907 27.47 -6.92 36.77
C GLU A 907 27.98 -6.98 38.21
N VAL A 908 27.54 -6.01 39.01
CA VAL A 908 27.84 -5.91 40.43
C VAL A 908 26.52 -5.89 41.20
N LYS A 909 26.33 -6.89 42.07
CA LYS A 909 25.15 -7.02 42.94
C LYS A 909 25.59 -6.88 44.40
N VAL A 910 24.97 -5.98 45.16
CA VAL A 910 25.14 -5.90 46.61
C VAL A 910 24.15 -6.82 47.27
N VAL A 911 24.65 -7.75 48.07
CA VAL A 911 23.87 -8.85 48.63
C VAL A 911 23.99 -8.94 50.14
N ASP A 912 22.99 -9.54 50.76
CA ASP A 912 23.01 -9.91 52.16
C ASP A 912 23.91 -11.14 52.44
N ASN A 913 23.97 -11.57 53.69
CA ASN A 913 24.77 -12.72 54.13
C ASN A 913 24.27 -14.08 53.58
N THR A 914 23.14 -14.11 52.89
CA THR A 914 22.57 -15.28 52.21
C THR A 914 22.69 -15.21 50.69
N GLY A 915 23.21 -14.11 50.14
CA GLY A 915 23.44 -13.93 48.70
C GLY A 915 22.28 -13.28 47.95
N ASN A 916 21.25 -12.78 48.63
CA ASN A 916 20.12 -12.09 47.99
C ASN A 916 20.45 -10.62 47.69
N ARG A 917 20.08 -10.12 46.51
CA ARG A 917 20.26 -8.70 46.13
C ARG A 917 19.38 -7.79 46.99
N LEU A 918 19.98 -6.73 47.53
CA LEU A 918 19.29 -5.73 48.32
C LEU A 918 18.74 -4.59 47.44
N THR A 919 17.47 -4.65 47.06
CA THR A 919 16.83 -3.72 46.12
C THR A 919 16.61 -2.30 46.66
N ASP A 920 16.80 -2.09 47.96
CA ASP A 920 16.77 -0.78 48.63
C ASP A 920 18.17 -0.17 48.80
N TYR A 921 19.23 -0.92 48.51
CA TYR A 921 20.60 -0.44 48.63
C TYR A 921 20.94 0.57 47.53
N SER A 922 21.41 1.76 47.92
CA SER A 922 21.98 2.75 47.01
C SER A 922 23.36 3.17 47.49
N GLY A 923 24.34 3.23 46.59
CA GLY A 923 25.73 3.50 46.94
C GLY A 923 26.65 3.56 45.74
N SER A 924 27.90 3.13 45.90
CA SER A 924 28.85 3.03 44.79
C SER A 924 29.77 1.81 44.95
N ALA A 925 30.15 1.21 43.83
CA ALA A 925 31.10 0.10 43.75
C ALA A 925 32.35 0.54 43.01
N THR A 926 33.53 0.16 43.52
CA THR A 926 34.80 0.34 42.83
C THR A 926 35.23 -0.98 42.22
N LEU A 927 35.45 -0.99 40.91
CA LEU A 927 35.93 -2.15 40.18
C LEU A 927 37.40 -1.98 39.78
N SER A 928 38.15 -3.06 39.89
CA SER A 928 39.54 -3.17 39.46
C SER A 928 39.71 -4.31 38.46
N LEU A 929 40.63 -4.13 37.51
CA LEU A 929 40.93 -5.09 36.46
C LEU A 929 42.30 -5.75 36.68
N SER A 930 42.39 -7.03 36.37
CA SER A 930 43.63 -7.80 36.31
C SER A 930 43.63 -8.70 35.08
N GLY A 931 44.79 -8.88 34.43
CA GLY A 931 44.91 -9.64 33.19
C GLY A 931 44.79 -8.78 31.91
N PRO A 932 44.66 -9.41 30.73
CA PRO A 932 44.79 -8.73 29.43
C PRO A 932 43.49 -8.01 28.99
N VAL A 933 43.08 -7.00 29.76
CA VAL A 933 41.79 -6.29 29.61
C VAL A 933 41.94 -4.79 29.85
N THR A 934 41.05 -4.01 29.23
CA THR A 934 40.82 -2.59 29.54
C THR A 934 39.34 -2.36 29.83
N TRP A 935 38.99 -1.19 30.35
CA TRP A 935 37.61 -0.72 30.28
C TRP A 935 37.23 -0.42 28.82
N ALA A 936 35.92 -0.27 28.56
CA ALA A 936 35.42 0.05 27.22
C ALA A 936 36.02 1.34 26.61
N ASP A 937 36.44 2.30 27.44
CA ASP A 937 37.11 3.53 27.03
C ASP A 937 38.64 3.39 26.85
N GLY A 938 39.17 2.17 26.96
CA GLY A 938 40.59 1.87 26.80
C GLY A 938 41.44 2.10 28.06
N THR A 939 40.87 2.61 29.15
CA THR A 939 41.61 2.84 30.41
C THR A 939 41.77 1.55 31.23
N THR A 940 42.74 1.51 32.14
CA THR A 940 42.95 0.38 33.08
C THR A 940 42.86 0.78 34.55
N ALA A 941 42.73 2.09 34.84
CA ALA A 941 42.56 2.60 36.20
C ALA A 941 41.23 2.11 36.80
N ASN A 942 41.18 1.89 38.12
CA ASN A 942 39.96 1.45 38.79
C ASN A 942 38.78 2.40 38.49
N LYS A 943 37.59 1.84 38.27
CA LYS A 943 36.37 2.61 38.00
C LYS A 943 35.38 2.52 39.14
N THR A 944 34.81 3.66 39.52
CA THR A 944 33.69 3.71 40.45
C THR A 944 32.39 3.84 39.67
N VAL A 945 31.43 2.96 39.97
CA VAL A 945 30.08 2.96 39.39
C VAL A 945 29.04 3.20 40.49
N ALA A 946 27.98 3.94 40.17
CA ALA A 946 26.86 4.09 41.08
C ALA A 946 26.08 2.77 41.17
N VAL A 947 25.74 2.37 42.40
CA VAL A 947 24.89 1.21 42.68
C VAL A 947 23.50 1.76 43.01
N ALA A 948 22.50 1.37 42.24
CA ALA A 948 21.10 1.71 42.47
C ALA A 948 20.30 0.41 42.62
N ALA A 949 19.41 0.36 43.60
CA ALA A 949 18.65 -0.85 43.94
C ALA A 949 19.52 -2.12 44.07
N GLY A 950 20.68 -1.99 44.70
CA GLY A 950 21.65 -3.07 44.92
C GLY A 950 22.34 -3.56 43.65
N TYR A 951 22.23 -2.84 42.53
CA TYR A 951 22.77 -3.24 41.24
C TYR A 951 23.61 -2.14 40.58
N ALA A 952 24.69 -2.53 39.93
CA ALA A 952 25.44 -1.70 39.01
C ALA A 952 26.00 -2.56 37.86
N SER A 953 26.32 -1.92 36.75
CA SER A 953 27.03 -2.58 35.65
C SER A 953 28.05 -1.68 34.98
N THR A 954 29.02 -2.29 34.32
CA THR A 954 30.01 -1.61 33.48
C THR A 954 30.51 -2.55 32.40
N THR A 955 31.24 -2.04 31.40
CA THR A 955 31.74 -2.82 30.28
C THR A 955 33.26 -2.85 30.25
N ILE A 956 33.81 -4.03 30.02
CA ILE A 956 35.23 -4.25 29.76
C ILE A 956 35.47 -4.61 28.30
N LYS A 957 36.72 -4.45 27.86
CA LYS A 957 37.19 -4.70 26.50
C LYS A 957 38.47 -5.54 26.55
N THR A 958 38.54 -6.60 25.74
CA THR A 958 39.74 -7.45 25.63
C THR A 958 40.88 -6.72 24.95
N THR A 959 42.11 -7.10 25.26
CA THR A 959 43.29 -6.72 24.47
C THR A 959 43.62 -7.79 23.40
N THR A 960 44.71 -7.62 22.66
CA THR A 960 45.24 -8.64 21.72
C THR A 960 46.01 -9.77 22.43
N VAL A 961 46.17 -9.69 23.75
CA VAL A 961 46.86 -10.69 24.56
C VAL A 961 45.84 -11.68 25.11
N HIS A 962 46.10 -12.98 24.94
CA HIS A 962 45.25 -14.04 25.47
C HIS A 962 45.68 -14.40 26.91
N GLY A 963 44.75 -14.91 27.71
CA GLY A 963 45.00 -15.25 29.10
C GLY A 963 43.75 -15.16 29.98
N THR A 964 43.94 -15.16 31.29
CA THR A 964 42.85 -15.05 32.25
C THR A 964 42.65 -13.60 32.63
N ILE A 965 41.43 -13.11 32.50
CA ILE A 965 40.97 -11.79 32.96
C ILE A 965 40.25 -11.98 34.30
N THR A 966 40.55 -11.13 35.27
CA THR A 966 39.87 -11.09 36.57
C THR A 966 39.38 -9.68 36.87
N ILE A 967 38.12 -9.55 37.29
CA ILE A 967 37.51 -8.28 37.66
C ILE A 967 37.06 -8.38 39.12
N THR A 968 37.50 -7.45 39.95
CA THR A 968 37.13 -7.41 41.38
C THR A 968 36.32 -6.16 41.67
N ALA A 969 35.12 -6.34 42.24
CA ALA A 969 34.23 -5.26 42.68
C ALA A 969 34.23 -5.14 44.21
N THR A 970 34.39 -3.92 44.72
CA THR A 970 34.37 -3.59 46.14
C THR A 970 33.33 -2.51 46.44
N VAL A 971 32.63 -2.61 47.56
CA VAL A 971 31.65 -1.62 48.03
C VAL A 971 31.90 -1.41 49.52
N GLY A 972 32.38 -0.22 49.92
CA GLY A 972 32.69 0.08 51.33
C GLY A 972 33.57 -0.99 52.00
N SER A 973 33.11 -1.52 53.13
CA SER A 973 33.76 -2.60 53.89
C SER A 973 33.15 -3.99 53.63
N LEU A 974 32.31 -4.14 52.60
CA LEU A 974 31.68 -5.42 52.26
C LEU A 974 32.70 -6.40 51.67
N THR A 975 32.38 -7.70 51.76
CA THR A 975 33.21 -8.75 51.13
C THR A 975 33.26 -8.55 49.61
N PRO A 976 34.43 -8.40 48.97
CA PRO A 976 34.54 -8.18 47.53
C PRO A 976 34.07 -9.34 46.67
N GLY A 977 33.54 -9.04 45.47
CA GLY A 977 33.16 -10.03 44.46
C GLY A 977 34.15 -10.09 43.31
N THR A 978 34.38 -11.28 42.74
CA THR A 978 35.29 -11.47 41.59
C THR A 978 34.67 -12.23 40.43
N ALA A 979 34.85 -11.74 39.20
CA ALA A 979 34.52 -12.45 37.97
C ALA A 979 35.80 -12.87 37.22
N THR A 980 35.80 -14.05 36.59
CA THR A 980 36.93 -14.56 35.80
C THR A 980 36.49 -14.91 34.38
N ILE A 981 37.28 -14.50 33.38
CA ILE A 981 36.98 -14.70 31.95
C ILE A 981 38.24 -15.25 31.26
N LYS A 982 38.09 -16.24 30.38
CA LYS A 982 39.18 -16.70 29.51
C LYS A 982 39.20 -15.85 28.23
N ALA A 983 40.25 -15.07 28.01
CA ALA A 983 40.54 -14.46 26.72
C ALA A 983 41.29 -15.49 25.86
N MET A 984 40.63 -16.06 24.86
CA MET A 984 41.15 -17.09 23.96
C MET A 984 42.04 -16.47 22.89
N GLN A 985 43.16 -17.13 22.58
CA GLN A 985 43.98 -16.80 21.42
C GLN A 985 43.16 -16.97 20.13
N THR A 986 43.28 -16.01 19.21
CA THR A 986 42.72 -16.11 17.87
C THR A 986 43.28 -17.33 17.12
N ALA A 987 42.57 -17.77 16.07
CA ALA A 987 43.02 -18.89 15.26
C ALA A 987 44.37 -18.56 14.60
N THR A 988 45.27 -19.55 14.55
CA THR A 988 46.60 -19.44 13.93
C THR A 988 46.79 -20.44 12.80
N LYS A 989 45.99 -21.51 12.77
CA LYS A 989 46.11 -22.61 11.80
C LYS A 989 44.78 -23.26 11.45
N VAL A 990 44.76 -23.91 10.30
CA VAL A 990 43.70 -24.79 9.82
C VAL A 990 44.10 -26.24 10.07
N VAL A 991 43.18 -27.05 10.59
CA VAL A 991 43.35 -28.50 10.70
C VAL A 991 42.22 -29.19 9.94
N LEU A 992 42.57 -30.18 9.11
CA LEU A 992 41.60 -30.99 8.37
C LEU A 992 41.50 -32.41 8.94
N LYS A 993 40.31 -32.98 8.89
CA LYS A 993 40.03 -34.41 9.11
C LYS A 993 39.19 -34.92 7.97
N VAL A 994 39.33 -36.19 7.58
CA VAL A 994 38.51 -36.81 6.53
C VAL A 994 37.86 -38.10 7.03
N ASN A 995 36.61 -38.35 6.62
CA ASN A 995 35.88 -39.57 6.90
C ASN A 995 34.84 -39.89 5.80
N PRO A 996 34.86 -41.09 5.18
CA PRO A 996 35.95 -42.04 5.20
C PRO A 996 37.18 -41.49 4.44
N PRO A 997 38.41 -41.92 4.77
CA PRO A 997 39.61 -41.56 4.01
C PRO A 997 39.71 -42.27 2.66
N TYR A 998 38.86 -43.27 2.40
CA TYR A 998 38.78 -44.01 1.15
C TYR A 998 37.41 -43.84 0.49
N ILE A 999 37.42 -43.66 -0.83
CA ILE A 999 36.24 -43.75 -1.69
C ILE A 999 36.55 -44.58 -2.95
N PRO A 1000 35.58 -45.33 -3.50
CA PRO A 1000 35.73 -45.94 -4.82
C PRO A 1000 35.90 -44.89 -5.93
N ALA A 1001 36.58 -45.29 -7.02
CA ALA A 1001 36.70 -44.49 -8.24
C ALA A 1001 35.49 -44.76 -9.15
N ASP A 1002 34.31 -44.30 -8.76
CA ASP A 1002 33.05 -44.59 -9.46
C ASP A 1002 32.07 -43.40 -9.53
N ASN A 1003 32.46 -42.24 -9.00
CA ASN A 1003 31.67 -41.01 -8.92
C ASN A 1003 30.38 -41.12 -8.09
N THR A 1004 30.29 -42.10 -7.18
CA THR A 1004 29.09 -42.32 -6.36
C THR A 1004 29.28 -41.98 -4.88
N THR A 1005 30.48 -42.23 -4.34
CA THR A 1005 30.72 -42.17 -2.88
C THR A 1005 31.50 -40.91 -2.50
N LEU A 1006 31.15 -40.31 -1.36
CA LEU A 1006 31.77 -39.10 -0.84
C LEU A 1006 32.69 -39.38 0.35
N ALA A 1007 33.84 -38.70 0.39
CA ALA A 1007 34.67 -38.53 1.57
C ALA A 1007 34.37 -37.16 2.20
N TYR A 1008 34.00 -37.11 3.47
CA TYR A 1008 33.69 -35.86 4.16
C TYR A 1008 34.91 -35.32 4.91
N ILE A 1009 35.35 -34.14 4.53
CA ILE A 1009 36.35 -33.34 5.21
C ILE A 1009 35.69 -32.44 6.25
N THR A 1010 36.21 -32.44 7.47
CA THR A 1010 35.94 -31.43 8.49
C THR A 1010 37.16 -30.55 8.66
N ALA A 1011 37.00 -29.24 8.52
CA ALA A 1011 38.04 -28.24 8.66
C ALA A 1011 37.82 -27.42 9.92
N TYR A 1012 38.87 -27.24 10.72
CA TYR A 1012 38.85 -26.55 12.02
C TYR A 1012 39.79 -25.36 12.00
N LEU A 1013 39.34 -24.21 12.51
CA LEU A 1013 40.17 -23.12 12.98
C LEU A 1013 40.73 -23.46 14.34
N LYS A 1014 42.05 -23.54 14.44
CA LYS A 1014 42.75 -23.87 15.69
C LYS A 1014 43.76 -22.82 16.08
N ASN A 1015 43.97 -22.67 17.37
CA ASN A 1015 45.07 -21.86 17.92
C ASN A 1015 46.35 -22.70 18.10
N ASP A 1016 47.40 -22.10 18.65
CA ASP A 1016 48.70 -22.77 18.79
C ASP A 1016 48.64 -23.96 19.75
N SER A 1017 47.75 -23.91 20.74
CA SER A 1017 47.46 -24.97 21.71
C SER A 1017 46.56 -26.09 21.17
N ASP A 1018 46.21 -26.05 19.87
CA ASP A 1018 45.31 -27.00 19.21
C ASP A 1018 43.88 -27.03 19.77
N GLU A 1019 43.45 -25.95 20.43
CA GLU A 1019 42.05 -25.72 20.78
C GLU A 1019 41.29 -25.20 19.55
N THR A 1020 40.04 -25.65 19.36
CA THR A 1020 39.16 -25.11 18.31
C THR A 1020 38.68 -23.72 18.71
N VAL A 1021 38.87 -22.73 17.85
CA VAL A 1021 38.50 -21.34 18.13
C VAL A 1021 37.04 -21.10 17.76
N THR A 1022 36.14 -21.41 18.69
CA THR A 1022 34.69 -21.43 18.43
C THR A 1022 34.04 -20.07 18.30
N LEU A 1023 34.78 -19.00 18.57
CA LEU A 1023 34.30 -17.62 18.49
C LEU A 1023 34.64 -16.94 17.16
N SER A 1024 35.35 -17.63 16.25
CA SER A 1024 35.79 -17.06 14.97
C SER A 1024 35.02 -17.63 13.78
N THR A 1025 34.72 -16.78 12.80
CA THR A 1025 34.25 -17.17 11.47
C THR A 1025 35.32 -16.89 10.43
N ALA A 1026 35.43 -17.74 9.41
CA ALA A 1026 36.39 -17.56 8.33
C ALA A 1026 35.96 -18.26 7.05
N THR A 1027 36.44 -17.78 5.91
CA THR A 1027 36.29 -18.43 4.61
C THR A 1027 37.45 -19.39 4.39
N PHE A 1028 37.15 -20.69 4.36
CA PHE A 1028 38.10 -21.71 3.95
C PHE A 1028 38.13 -21.79 2.43
N THR A 1029 39.33 -21.81 1.87
CA THR A 1029 39.58 -22.17 0.47
C THR A 1029 40.15 -23.57 0.45
N PHE A 1030 39.59 -24.44 -0.39
CA PHE A 1030 40.02 -25.81 -0.58
C PHE A 1030 40.65 -25.95 -1.96
N SER A 1031 41.77 -26.67 -2.02
CA SER A 1031 42.41 -27.06 -3.27
C SER A 1031 42.73 -28.55 -3.22
N VAL A 1032 42.65 -29.19 -4.39
CA VAL A 1032 43.02 -30.60 -4.58
C VAL A 1032 44.21 -30.65 -5.51
N ASP A 1033 45.25 -31.39 -5.14
CA ASP A 1033 46.49 -31.51 -5.92
C ASP A 1033 46.29 -32.18 -7.28
N LYS A 1034 45.31 -33.08 -7.39
CA LYS A 1034 44.97 -33.87 -8.59
C LYS A 1034 43.46 -33.82 -8.88
N PRO A 1035 42.93 -32.68 -9.34
CA PRO A 1035 41.49 -32.47 -9.57
C PRO A 1035 40.90 -33.42 -10.63
N GLU A 1036 41.74 -33.99 -11.49
CA GLU A 1036 41.37 -34.99 -12.49
C GLU A 1036 41.01 -36.36 -11.89
N ILE A 1037 41.39 -36.63 -10.64
CA ILE A 1037 41.09 -37.88 -9.92
C ILE A 1037 39.88 -37.68 -9.01
N ALA A 1038 39.85 -36.57 -8.27
CA ALA A 1038 38.78 -36.24 -7.35
C ALA A 1038 38.68 -34.73 -7.18
N ASN A 1039 37.48 -34.25 -6.87
CA ASN A 1039 37.26 -32.85 -6.65
C ASN A 1039 36.40 -32.60 -5.41
N THR A 1040 36.41 -31.36 -4.93
CA THR A 1040 35.67 -30.94 -3.75
C THR A 1040 34.25 -30.52 -4.10
N TYR A 1041 33.32 -30.85 -3.23
CA TYR A 1041 31.89 -30.60 -3.36
C TYR A 1041 31.34 -30.20 -1.99
N VAL A 1042 30.17 -29.57 -1.92
CA VAL A 1042 29.53 -29.34 -0.61
C VAL A 1042 28.71 -30.56 -0.21
N THR A 1043 27.89 -31.04 -1.15
CA THR A 1043 26.96 -32.17 -0.96
C THR A 1043 27.22 -33.32 -1.93
N GLY A 1044 28.00 -33.10 -2.99
CA GLY A 1044 28.25 -34.07 -4.05
C GLY A 1044 27.20 -34.04 -5.17
N THR A 1045 26.15 -33.24 -5.02
CA THR A 1045 25.07 -33.05 -6.02
C THR A 1045 25.36 -31.93 -7.01
N GLU A 1046 26.37 -31.11 -6.73
CA GLU A 1046 26.77 -30.00 -7.58
C GLU A 1046 27.36 -30.53 -8.90
N THR A 1047 27.00 -29.88 -10.01
CA THR A 1047 27.50 -30.23 -11.35
C THR A 1047 28.98 -29.90 -11.52
N GLU A 1048 29.45 -28.87 -10.80
CA GLU A 1048 30.83 -28.39 -10.81
C GLU A 1048 31.43 -28.42 -9.40
N PRO A 1049 32.77 -28.55 -9.27
CA PRO A 1049 33.44 -28.53 -7.98
C PRO A 1049 33.30 -27.20 -7.24
N VAL A 1050 33.32 -27.28 -5.90
CA VAL A 1050 33.28 -26.13 -5.00
C VAL A 1050 34.61 -26.03 -4.25
N ASN A 1051 35.26 -24.87 -4.35
CA ASN A 1051 36.62 -24.66 -3.84
C ASN A 1051 36.68 -23.71 -2.63
N SER A 1052 35.54 -23.25 -2.11
CA SER A 1052 35.51 -22.42 -0.92
C SER A 1052 34.25 -22.65 -0.09
N ARG A 1053 34.36 -22.48 1.22
CA ARG A 1053 33.24 -22.55 2.15
C ARG A 1053 33.50 -21.71 3.39
N ILE A 1054 32.50 -20.96 3.83
CA ILE A 1054 32.55 -20.23 5.09
C ILE A 1054 32.33 -21.22 6.26
N THR A 1055 32.90 -20.94 7.43
CA THR A 1055 32.57 -21.63 8.69
C THR A 1055 31.06 -21.67 8.91
N THR A 1056 30.51 -22.87 9.07
CA THR A 1056 29.07 -23.08 9.32
C THR A 1056 28.70 -22.92 10.79
N GLU A 1057 29.66 -23.17 11.69
CA GLU A 1057 29.45 -23.10 13.14
C GLU A 1057 30.80 -23.01 13.87
N GLY A 1058 30.98 -22.00 14.72
CA GLY A 1058 32.10 -21.85 15.67
C GLY A 1058 33.48 -22.38 15.22
N GLY A 1059 34.06 -21.78 14.19
CA GLY A 1059 35.41 -22.14 13.72
C GLY A 1059 35.51 -23.49 13.00
N ILE A 1060 34.39 -24.10 12.58
CA ILE A 1060 34.36 -25.37 11.84
C ILE A 1060 33.64 -25.20 10.51
N THR A 1061 34.14 -25.86 9.46
CA THR A 1061 33.42 -26.04 8.19
C THR A 1061 33.59 -27.46 7.65
N TYR A 1062 32.80 -27.83 6.64
CA TYR A 1062 32.80 -29.18 6.08
C TYR A 1062 33.01 -29.13 4.55
N MET A 1063 33.54 -30.17 3.93
CA MET A 1063 33.65 -30.25 2.47
C MET A 1063 33.58 -31.72 2.08
N ALA A 1064 32.83 -32.09 1.05
CA ALA A 1064 32.89 -33.43 0.49
C ALA A 1064 33.98 -33.51 -0.59
N VAL A 1065 34.52 -34.70 -0.80
CA VAL A 1065 35.40 -35.05 -1.93
C VAL A 1065 34.77 -36.22 -2.65
N LYS A 1066 34.64 -36.12 -3.97
CA LYS A 1066 34.07 -37.15 -4.84
C LYS A 1066 35.06 -37.45 -5.96
N SER A 1067 35.18 -38.71 -6.39
CA SER A 1067 36.00 -39.06 -7.54
C SER A 1067 35.44 -38.40 -8.81
N ALA A 1068 36.30 -37.81 -9.65
CA ALA A 1068 35.90 -37.16 -10.90
C ALA A 1068 35.51 -38.16 -12.02
N GLY A 1069 35.83 -39.44 -11.83
CA GLY A 1069 35.55 -40.52 -12.78
C GLY A 1069 36.06 -41.86 -12.27
N THR A 1070 36.52 -42.72 -13.18
CA THR A 1070 36.98 -44.08 -12.87
C THR A 1070 38.49 -44.21 -12.64
N THR A 1071 39.22 -43.09 -12.62
CA THR A 1071 40.69 -43.09 -12.47
C THR A 1071 41.05 -43.24 -10.99
N PRO A 1072 41.77 -44.31 -10.58
CA PRO A 1072 42.20 -44.47 -9.19
C PRO A 1072 43.47 -43.65 -8.88
N GLY A 1073 43.60 -43.14 -7.67
CA GLY A 1073 44.80 -42.46 -7.20
C GLY A 1073 44.70 -41.91 -5.77
N ILE A 1074 45.75 -41.22 -5.36
CA ILE A 1074 45.85 -40.56 -4.04
C ILE A 1074 45.78 -39.06 -4.27
N VAL A 1075 44.83 -38.40 -3.62
CA VAL A 1075 44.66 -36.93 -3.67
C VAL A 1075 44.94 -36.32 -2.30
N VAL A 1076 45.54 -35.14 -2.29
CA VAL A 1076 45.73 -34.31 -1.10
C VAL A 1076 44.82 -33.11 -1.22
N VAL A 1077 43.97 -32.91 -0.21
CA VAL A 1077 43.14 -31.72 -0.08
C VAL A 1077 43.77 -30.78 0.92
N THR A 1078 44.02 -29.54 0.48
CA THR A 1078 44.54 -28.45 1.30
C THR A 1078 43.44 -27.46 1.59
N GLY A 1079 43.23 -27.16 2.87
CA GLY A 1079 42.31 -26.13 3.36
C GLY A 1079 43.11 -24.95 3.90
N SER A 1080 42.82 -23.75 3.42
CA SER A 1080 43.51 -22.52 3.80
C SER A 1080 42.54 -21.42 4.18
N VAL A 1081 42.95 -20.57 5.12
CA VAL A 1081 42.26 -19.33 5.50
C VAL A 1081 43.31 -18.22 5.44
N THR A 1082 42.94 -17.06 4.89
CA THR A 1082 43.86 -15.93 4.74
C THR A 1082 44.49 -15.55 6.08
N GLY A 1083 45.83 -15.51 6.11
CA GLY A 1083 46.60 -15.17 7.32
C GLY A 1083 46.84 -16.34 8.29
N LEU A 1084 46.30 -17.54 8.03
CA LEU A 1084 46.51 -18.73 8.86
C LEU A 1084 47.40 -19.77 8.15
N THR A 1085 48.05 -20.63 8.94
CA THR A 1085 48.76 -21.80 8.39
C THR A 1085 47.75 -22.80 7.83
N SER A 1086 47.91 -23.27 6.59
CA SER A 1086 46.98 -24.22 5.95
C SER A 1086 47.08 -25.63 6.52
N GLY A 1087 45.98 -26.39 6.41
CA GLY A 1087 45.91 -27.80 6.81
C GLY A 1087 45.73 -28.71 5.60
N ASN A 1088 46.28 -29.93 5.68
CA ASN A 1088 46.20 -30.92 4.60
C ASN A 1088 45.56 -32.22 5.08
N VAL A 1089 44.84 -32.91 4.19
CA VAL A 1089 44.35 -34.27 4.42
C VAL A 1089 44.43 -35.10 3.14
N THR A 1090 44.69 -36.41 3.27
CA THR A 1090 44.82 -37.33 2.15
C THR A 1090 43.55 -38.16 1.96
N VAL A 1091 43.09 -38.30 0.71
CA VAL A 1091 41.97 -39.17 0.32
C VAL A 1091 42.46 -40.22 -0.70
N PHE A 1092 42.11 -41.48 -0.46
CA PHE A 1092 42.46 -42.62 -1.30
C PHE A 1092 41.27 -42.95 -2.21
N VAL A 1093 41.43 -42.76 -3.52
CA VAL A 1093 40.35 -42.93 -4.51
C VAL A 1093 40.61 -44.19 -5.34
N GLY A 1094 39.81 -45.23 -5.16
CA GLY A 1094 39.99 -46.52 -5.83
C GLY A 1094 41.35 -47.19 -5.57
N GLN A 1095 42.07 -46.75 -4.54
CA GLN A 1095 43.38 -47.24 -4.11
C GLN A 1095 43.29 -47.83 -2.70
N ALA A 1096 44.03 -48.89 -2.42
CA ALA A 1096 44.04 -49.51 -1.09
C ALA A 1096 44.52 -48.50 -0.02
N ILE A 1097 43.82 -48.43 1.11
CA ILE A 1097 44.31 -47.70 2.28
C ILE A 1097 45.62 -48.36 2.73
N PRO A 1098 46.70 -47.61 2.97
CA PRO A 1098 47.92 -48.16 3.51
C PRO A 1098 47.72 -48.77 4.91
N ILE A 1099 48.21 -49.99 5.13
CA ILE A 1099 47.94 -50.77 6.36
C ILE A 1099 48.46 -50.10 7.64
N GLU A 1100 49.45 -49.23 7.53
CA GLU A 1100 50.00 -48.44 8.63
C GLU A 1100 48.99 -47.42 9.19
N LEU A 1101 47.94 -47.05 8.45
CA LEU A 1101 46.93 -46.08 8.88
C LEU A 1101 45.81 -46.68 9.75
N VAL A 1102 45.81 -48.00 9.93
CA VAL A 1102 44.84 -48.71 10.78
C VAL A 1102 44.87 -48.18 12.22
N LYS A 1103 43.72 -47.87 12.81
CA LYS A 1103 43.61 -47.43 14.21
C LYS A 1103 42.66 -48.35 14.98
N SER A 1104 42.94 -48.58 16.27
CA SER A 1104 42.13 -49.45 17.14
C SER A 1104 41.64 -48.69 18.37
N TYR A 1105 40.32 -48.66 18.63
CA TYR A 1105 39.73 -47.97 19.78
C TYR A 1105 38.38 -48.61 20.21
N PRO A 1106 37.89 -48.38 21.44
CA PRO A 1106 38.63 -47.82 22.58
C PRO A 1106 39.73 -48.78 23.05
N ASN A 1107 40.84 -48.23 23.54
CA ASN A 1107 41.96 -49.00 24.12
C ASN A 1107 42.40 -48.31 25.43
N PRO A 1108 42.01 -48.82 26.62
CA PRO A 1108 41.38 -50.12 26.84
C PRO A 1108 39.90 -50.20 26.39
N MET A 1109 39.49 -51.37 25.91
CA MET A 1109 38.08 -51.73 25.73
C MET A 1109 37.51 -52.24 27.05
N THR A 1110 36.32 -51.79 27.46
CA THR A 1110 35.61 -52.35 28.62
C THR A 1110 34.54 -53.33 28.17
N ILE A 1111 34.62 -54.58 28.64
CA ILE A 1111 33.58 -55.59 28.44
C ILE A 1111 32.53 -55.44 29.54
N VAL A 1112 31.31 -55.12 29.12
CA VAL A 1112 30.07 -55.13 29.88
C VAL A 1112 29.15 -56.18 29.23
N PRO A 1113 28.89 -57.33 29.90
CA PRO A 1113 27.96 -58.34 29.40
C PRO A 1113 26.58 -57.74 29.14
N ASP A 1114 25.91 -58.18 28.07
CA ASP A 1114 24.52 -57.84 27.70
C ASP A 1114 24.22 -56.37 27.33
N SER A 1115 25.21 -55.47 27.38
CA SER A 1115 25.02 -54.04 27.02
C SER A 1115 25.78 -53.60 25.76
N GLY A 1116 26.26 -54.54 24.94
CA GLY A 1116 26.97 -54.27 23.68
C GLY A 1116 28.35 -53.65 23.85
N SER A 1117 29.38 -54.45 24.14
CA SER A 1117 30.78 -53.99 24.18
C SER A 1117 31.44 -54.12 22.81
N GLU A 1118 32.18 -53.11 22.36
CA GLU A 1118 32.83 -53.16 21.05
C GLU A 1118 34.20 -52.46 21.02
N MET A 1119 35.16 -53.09 20.35
CA MET A 1119 36.43 -52.51 19.88
C MET A 1119 36.44 -52.49 18.36
N ILE A 1120 36.76 -51.32 17.80
CA ILE A 1120 36.73 -51.06 16.37
C ILE A 1120 38.17 -50.84 15.87
N PHE A 1121 38.53 -51.59 14.85
CA PHE A 1121 39.69 -51.34 14.01
C PHE A 1121 39.20 -50.61 12.76
N THR A 1122 39.65 -49.37 12.54
CA THR A 1122 39.25 -48.51 11.42
C THR A 1122 40.39 -48.32 10.44
N ASN A 1123 40.07 -47.85 9.23
CA ASN A 1123 41.02 -47.70 8.12
C ASN A 1123 41.67 -49.02 7.72
N VAL A 1124 40.92 -50.12 7.81
CA VAL A 1124 41.41 -51.45 7.49
C VAL A 1124 41.37 -51.63 5.96
N PRO A 1125 42.49 -51.98 5.31
CA PRO A 1125 42.50 -52.20 3.86
C PRO A 1125 41.52 -53.30 3.46
N SER A 1126 40.87 -53.17 2.30
CA SER A 1126 39.83 -54.10 1.90
C SER A 1126 40.33 -55.55 1.80
N GLY A 1127 39.55 -56.49 2.34
CA GLY A 1127 39.88 -57.91 2.36
C GLY A 1127 40.95 -58.30 3.39
N SER A 1128 41.34 -57.39 4.29
CA SER A 1128 42.29 -57.72 5.36
C SER A 1128 41.68 -58.64 6.41
N GLU A 1129 42.53 -59.45 7.04
CA GLU A 1129 42.19 -60.33 8.16
C GLU A 1129 42.81 -59.78 9.47
N LEU A 1130 41.98 -59.58 10.50
CA LEU A 1130 42.42 -59.34 11.88
C LEU A 1130 42.53 -60.67 12.62
N ARG A 1131 43.66 -60.87 13.30
CA ARG A 1131 43.85 -61.95 14.28
C ARG A 1131 44.25 -61.36 15.62
N ILE A 1132 43.55 -61.75 16.68
CA ILE A 1132 43.86 -61.38 18.05
C ILE A 1132 44.47 -62.58 18.77
N TYR A 1133 45.52 -62.36 19.53
CA TYR A 1133 46.27 -63.37 20.27
C TYR A 1133 46.38 -62.99 21.75
N SER A 1134 46.42 -63.99 22.63
CA SER A 1134 46.87 -63.80 23.99
C SER A 1134 48.35 -63.37 24.02
N LEU A 1135 48.82 -62.84 25.15
CA LEU A 1135 50.26 -62.58 25.39
C LEU A 1135 51.13 -63.83 25.22
N SER A 1136 50.58 -65.03 25.43
CA SER A 1136 51.25 -66.32 25.20
C SER A 1136 51.24 -66.79 23.74
N GLY A 1137 50.66 -66.00 22.81
CA GLY A 1137 50.61 -66.32 21.38
C GLY A 1137 49.46 -67.23 20.95
N LYS A 1138 48.51 -67.56 21.83
CA LYS A 1138 47.33 -68.37 21.48
C LYS A 1138 46.33 -67.50 20.72
N LEU A 1139 45.85 -67.99 19.56
CA LEU A 1139 44.79 -67.31 18.80
C LEU A 1139 43.49 -67.23 19.62
N VAL A 1140 42.93 -66.04 19.71
CA VAL A 1140 41.70 -65.71 20.43
C VAL A 1140 40.53 -65.64 19.47
N CYS A 1141 40.66 -64.83 18.42
CA CYS A 1141 39.67 -64.71 17.35
C CYS A 1141 40.35 -64.34 16.03
N SER A 1142 39.66 -64.65 14.93
CA SER A 1142 39.95 -64.13 13.60
C SER A 1142 38.69 -63.50 13.04
N LEU A 1143 38.83 -62.31 12.44
CA LEU A 1143 37.75 -61.52 11.88
C LEU A 1143 38.20 -60.95 10.53
N THR A 1144 37.27 -60.87 9.58
CA THR A 1144 37.53 -60.28 8.26
C THR A 1144 37.00 -58.86 8.21
N GLU A 1145 37.70 -58.01 7.48
CA GLU A 1145 37.27 -56.64 7.18
C GLU A 1145 35.90 -56.60 6.48
N SER A 1146 35.09 -55.65 6.88
CA SER A 1146 33.86 -55.25 6.19
C SER A 1146 33.67 -53.74 6.32
N GLY A 1147 33.53 -53.03 5.20
CA GLY A 1147 33.29 -51.58 5.20
C GLY A 1147 34.47 -50.72 5.70
N ASN A 1148 35.71 -51.13 5.43
CA ASN A 1148 36.98 -50.59 5.90
C ASN A 1148 37.17 -50.61 7.43
N ALA A 1149 36.42 -51.46 8.12
CA ALA A 1149 36.50 -51.63 9.56
C ALA A 1149 36.41 -53.10 9.98
N ILE A 1150 36.88 -53.40 11.19
CA ILE A 1150 36.67 -54.68 11.87
C ILE A 1150 36.18 -54.40 13.28
N HIS A 1151 35.04 -54.99 13.63
CA HIS A 1151 34.37 -54.83 14.92
C HIS A 1151 34.57 -56.10 15.74
N TRP A 1152 35.04 -55.95 16.98
CA TRP A 1152 35.28 -57.06 17.90
C TRP A 1152 34.57 -56.83 19.22
N ASP A 1153 33.75 -57.81 19.63
CA ASP A 1153 32.91 -57.73 20.84
C ASP A 1153 33.60 -58.25 22.11
N GLY A 1154 34.91 -58.50 22.05
CA GLY A 1154 35.69 -59.03 23.17
C GLY A 1154 35.49 -60.54 23.40
N LYS A 1155 34.90 -61.28 22.46
CA LYS A 1155 34.77 -62.74 22.54
C LYS A 1155 35.85 -63.48 21.78
N ASN A 1156 36.10 -64.72 22.19
CA ASN A 1156 36.93 -65.68 21.45
C ASN A 1156 36.10 -66.42 20.38
N THR A 1157 36.76 -67.27 19.57
CA THR A 1157 36.10 -68.08 18.53
C THR A 1157 35.01 -69.03 19.05
N GLY A 1158 35.01 -69.37 20.34
CA GLY A 1158 33.98 -70.17 20.99
C GLY A 1158 32.79 -69.36 21.51
N GLY A 1159 32.72 -68.06 21.21
CA GLY A 1159 31.64 -67.18 21.67
C GLY A 1159 31.72 -66.78 23.15
N ASN A 1160 32.84 -67.03 23.82
CA ASN A 1160 33.02 -66.69 25.22
C ASN A 1160 33.79 -65.38 25.38
N TYR A 1161 33.34 -64.51 26.29
CA TYR A 1161 34.09 -63.31 26.67
C TYR A 1161 35.47 -63.68 27.23
N ILE A 1162 36.49 -62.94 26.79
CA ILE A 1162 37.87 -63.13 27.23
C ILE A 1162 38.12 -62.55 28.62
N ALA A 1163 39.24 -62.91 29.23
CA ALA A 1163 39.67 -62.34 30.50
C ALA A 1163 40.22 -60.91 30.32
N GLN A 1164 40.14 -60.09 31.37
CA GLN A 1164 40.84 -58.81 31.40
C GLN A 1164 42.36 -58.99 31.22
N GLY A 1165 43.01 -58.08 30.50
CA GLY A 1165 44.44 -58.16 30.24
C GLY A 1165 44.87 -57.49 28.94
N ILE A 1166 46.13 -57.71 28.57
CA ILE A 1166 46.71 -57.24 27.30
C ILE A 1166 46.68 -58.36 26.28
N TYR A 1167 46.24 -58.03 25.07
CA TYR A 1167 46.21 -58.90 23.90
C TYR A 1167 47.04 -58.28 22.78
N LEU A 1168 47.54 -59.13 21.88
CA LEU A 1168 48.24 -58.73 20.68
C LEU A 1168 47.28 -58.85 19.49
N TYR A 1169 47.35 -57.92 18.55
CA TYR A 1169 46.66 -58.09 17.27
C TYR A 1169 47.63 -58.07 16.10
N SER A 1170 47.24 -58.73 15.02
CA SER A 1170 47.86 -58.65 13.71
C SER A 1170 46.77 -58.46 12.67
N ILE A 1171 46.87 -57.42 11.86
CA ILE A 1171 46.06 -57.22 10.67
C ILE A 1171 46.96 -57.45 9.47
N LYS A 1172 46.50 -58.25 8.51
CA LYS A 1172 47.23 -58.55 7.27
C LYS A 1172 46.34 -58.26 6.07
N ASP A 1173 46.83 -57.50 5.11
CA ASP A 1173 46.11 -57.21 3.87
C ASP A 1173 46.30 -58.31 2.82
N THR A 1174 45.58 -58.18 1.70
CA THR A 1174 45.63 -59.13 0.56
C THR A 1174 46.98 -59.10 -0.17
N GLY A 1175 47.73 -58.00 -0.08
CA GLY A 1175 49.08 -57.85 -0.62
C GLY A 1175 50.18 -58.46 0.26
N GLY A 1176 49.82 -58.92 1.47
CA GLY A 1176 50.73 -59.56 2.41
C GLY A 1176 51.40 -58.63 3.43
N GLN A 1177 51.14 -57.32 3.38
CA GLN A 1177 51.62 -56.38 4.39
C GLN A 1177 50.89 -56.62 5.71
N LYS A 1178 51.56 -56.34 6.84
CA LYS A 1178 50.98 -56.52 8.17
C LYS A 1178 51.16 -55.31 9.07
N LYS A 1179 50.15 -55.02 9.89
CA LYS A 1179 50.26 -54.16 11.07
C LYS A 1179 50.00 -54.98 12.34
N THR A 1180 50.83 -54.78 13.36
CA THR A 1180 50.68 -55.44 14.66
C THR A 1180 50.60 -54.41 15.77
N GLY A 1181 49.88 -54.71 16.84
CA GLY A 1181 49.81 -53.84 18.01
C GLY A 1181 49.32 -54.54 19.26
N LYS A 1182 49.16 -53.76 20.34
CA LYS A 1182 48.67 -54.22 21.64
C LYS A 1182 47.34 -53.56 21.96
N ILE A 1183 46.41 -54.33 22.52
CA ILE A 1183 45.12 -53.84 23.00
C ILE A 1183 44.91 -54.28 24.44
N ALA A 1184 44.38 -53.39 25.25
CA ALA A 1184 44.02 -53.66 26.64
C ALA A 1184 42.52 -53.90 26.73
N VAL A 1185 42.13 -54.87 27.54
CA VAL A 1185 40.73 -55.22 27.80
C VAL A 1185 40.51 -55.19 29.30
N LYS A 1186 39.50 -54.43 29.73
CA LYS A 1186 39.00 -54.38 31.11
C LYS A 1186 37.66 -55.10 31.16
N ARG A 1187 37.39 -55.81 32.25
CA ARG A 1187 36.06 -56.38 32.52
C ARG A 1187 35.47 -55.63 33.70
N ASN A 1188 34.25 -55.12 33.54
CA ASN A 1188 33.50 -54.58 34.68
C ASN A 1188 32.80 -55.70 35.44
#